data_AF-A0AAE7DU04-F1
#
_entry.id   AF-A0AAE7DU04-F1
#
_cell.length_a   1.000
_cell.length_b   1.000
_cell.length_c   1.000
_cell.angle_alpha   90.00
_cell.angle_beta   90.00
_cell.angle_gamma   90.00
#
_symmetry.space_group_name_H-M   'P 1'
#
loop_
_entity.id
_entity.type
_entity.pdbx_description
1 polymer ?
#
loop_
_entity_poly.entity_id
_entity_poly.type
_entity_poly.pdbx_seq_one_letter_code
_entity_poly.pdbx_strand_id
1 'polypeptide(L)'
;MSSTDIQVMVRPYTEVDNTALKGNFSYILPFQKGSTSVKLLANLESNHRFIFGYVLADIQSVDIEDQNSIKFNFFPKVANSNFNITISYNMMNNIIYQLKDSAEIKVGKERNLYAIQNTNKTIDEIIESYPAIANKLNMTIAVQFGNQSILIGHRKCEVIQNNPIHNSHLIGNGGENIYVITIASGEQRYDHSIFSIPEVNIYNLDKGSSIDTLDLRNVIKIIQQDDLKVHIGLSRRISQDGNDLLVKLEAENMEQNFSAVEVLTIRLKDGLNWYQKLHIISNSVPMKISSELELKPQPLIFKKDKEIIVVMGQDVEKGTELVTPRKGGNYTFVRSNSNDLMITNAFDSTITRDDLCSITLNKFYTTPKMKTLSIKFADKEIVLKDYDKEISTARDVDVVRKEYEDQVYNDVFTEVMLSDQPHRHRHEHSRQHIRNRRMVSSSTRPSSWINDLFGWVKNSIGRFRIALPEISANYSNTAGTSQFSSKVCISNNIGLGFFLLQSFLDKKYPLPKFCSATHEEVLADTLNIMEEFKKTLKKTAKQSGVSVKGFDFFKVYSDIEGHVRNERYSKMPSTLYSVVEEAYPKNEKFLSIFKGNIEKMFDEQQIVNSKSQPHDIVDNKPRSYLNNTTVDKQLQGSYYAISF
;
A
#
# COMPACT_ATOMS: atom_id res chain seq x y z
N MET A 1 23.47 8.62 -40.92
CA MET A 1 22.26 9.10 -41.61
C MET A 1 21.65 10.20 -40.74
N SER A 2 21.51 11.42 -41.26
CA SER A 2 20.92 12.55 -40.51
C SER A 2 19.45 12.24 -40.20
N SER A 3 19.00 12.45 -38.97
CA SER A 3 17.56 12.44 -38.68
C SER A 3 16.92 13.57 -39.46
N THR A 4 15.96 13.26 -40.32
CA THR A 4 15.18 14.29 -41.01
C THR A 4 14.32 15.01 -39.98
N ASP A 5 14.54 16.31 -39.80
CA ASP A 5 13.73 17.18 -38.95
C ASP A 5 12.66 17.86 -39.81
N ILE A 6 11.40 17.50 -39.58
CA ILE A 6 10.25 18.02 -40.33
C ILE A 6 9.39 18.88 -39.40
N GLN A 7 9.04 20.07 -39.86
CA GLN A 7 8.08 20.94 -39.18
C GLN A 7 6.80 21.04 -40.00
N VAL A 8 5.67 20.79 -39.35
CA VAL A 8 4.33 20.84 -39.95
C VAL A 8 3.54 21.91 -39.21
N MET A 9 3.18 22.99 -39.90
CA MET A 9 2.23 23.95 -39.37
C MET A 9 0.81 23.42 -39.57
N VAL A 10 0.15 23.03 -38.49
CA VAL A 10 -1.19 22.44 -38.57
C VAL A 10 -2.24 23.55 -38.52
N ARG A 11 -3.11 23.58 -39.54
CA ARG A 11 -4.18 24.57 -39.70
C ARG A 11 -5.53 23.98 -39.26
N PRO A 12 -6.58 24.81 -39.10
CA PRO A 12 -7.90 24.30 -38.75
C PRO A 12 -8.46 23.44 -39.88
N TYR A 13 -9.34 22.51 -39.54
CA TYR A 13 -10.02 21.63 -40.49
C TYR A 13 -9.04 20.86 -41.39
N THR A 14 -7.87 20.55 -40.83
CA THR A 14 -6.81 19.80 -41.50
C THR A 14 -6.74 18.40 -40.88
N GLU A 15 -6.61 17.40 -41.74
CA GLU A 15 -6.21 16.05 -41.36
C GLU A 15 -4.76 15.84 -41.76
N VAL A 16 -3.93 15.42 -40.81
CA VAL A 16 -2.52 15.07 -41.05
C VAL A 16 -2.37 13.58 -40.83
N ASP A 17 -1.93 12.86 -41.86
CA ASP A 17 -1.58 11.44 -41.77
C ASP A 17 -0.06 11.28 -41.90
N ASN A 18 0.60 10.96 -40.80
CA ASN A 18 2.04 10.73 -40.77
C ASN A 18 2.34 9.24 -40.59
N THR A 19 2.65 8.59 -41.71
CA THR A 19 3.03 7.17 -41.81
C THR A 19 4.54 6.95 -41.86
N ALA A 20 5.35 7.97 -41.58
CA ALA A 20 6.80 7.88 -41.67
C ALA A 20 7.40 6.98 -40.58
N LEU A 21 8.27 6.05 -40.97
CA LEU A 21 8.86 5.07 -40.06
C LEU A 21 10.02 5.61 -39.22
N LYS A 22 10.68 6.71 -39.64
CA LYS A 22 11.80 7.32 -38.90
C LYS A 22 11.79 8.83 -39.07
N GLY A 23 12.31 9.55 -38.07
CA GLY A 23 12.53 11.01 -38.15
C GLY A 23 11.97 11.78 -36.96
N ASN A 24 12.24 13.09 -36.91
CA ASN A 24 11.71 13.97 -35.88
C ASN A 24 10.68 14.91 -36.51
N PHE A 25 9.46 14.91 -35.96
CA PHE A 25 8.32 15.65 -36.50
C PHE A 25 7.84 16.66 -35.46
N SER A 26 7.83 17.94 -35.81
CA SER A 26 7.26 19.00 -34.98
C SER A 26 5.97 19.51 -35.60
N TYR A 27 4.85 19.32 -34.90
CA TYR A 27 3.55 19.84 -35.28
C TYR A 27 3.32 21.15 -34.54
N ILE A 28 3.27 22.27 -35.26
CA ILE A 28 3.09 23.61 -34.70
C ILE A 28 1.63 24.00 -34.85
N LEU A 29 0.97 24.20 -33.71
CA LEU A 29 -0.44 24.54 -33.60
C LEU A 29 -0.61 25.95 -33.02
N PRO A 30 -0.67 27.00 -33.84
CA PRO A 30 -0.91 28.34 -33.33
C PRO A 30 -2.37 28.51 -32.87
N PHE A 31 -2.69 29.65 -32.26
CA PHE A 31 -4.06 29.99 -31.86
C PHE A 31 -5.01 30.00 -33.05
N GLN A 32 -6.09 29.23 -32.95
CA GLN A 32 -6.96 28.91 -34.09
C GLN A 32 -8.40 28.64 -33.63
N LYS A 33 -9.34 28.57 -34.59
CA LYS A 33 -10.73 28.13 -34.41
C LYS A 33 -10.98 26.92 -35.29
N GLY A 34 -11.67 25.90 -34.79
CA GLY A 34 -12.10 24.73 -35.58
C GLY A 34 -11.64 23.41 -34.98
N SER A 35 -11.53 22.38 -35.80
CA SER A 35 -11.11 21.04 -35.37
C SER A 35 -10.06 20.48 -36.30
N THR A 36 -9.15 19.67 -35.78
CA THR A 36 -8.06 19.07 -36.54
C THR A 36 -7.83 17.65 -36.06
N SER A 37 -7.41 16.76 -36.97
CA SER A 37 -7.01 15.39 -36.62
C SER A 37 -5.58 15.12 -37.09
N VAL A 38 -4.81 14.41 -36.26
CA VAL A 38 -3.47 13.95 -36.60
C VAL A 38 -3.39 12.46 -36.32
N LYS A 39 -3.11 11.67 -37.36
CA LYS A 39 -2.89 10.23 -37.28
C LYS A 39 -1.39 9.94 -37.40
N LEU A 40 -0.88 9.15 -36.47
CA LEU A 40 0.54 8.82 -36.35
C LEU A 40 0.75 7.31 -36.45
N LEU A 41 1.72 6.92 -37.27
CA LEU A 41 2.39 5.63 -37.15
C LEU A 41 3.61 5.79 -36.22
N ALA A 42 3.34 5.89 -34.92
CA ALA A 42 4.35 5.99 -33.88
C ALA A 42 5.12 4.67 -33.73
N ASN A 43 6.46 4.77 -33.65
CA ASN A 43 7.34 3.64 -33.38
C ASN A 43 8.59 4.11 -32.60
N LEU A 44 9.55 3.22 -32.36
CA LEU A 44 10.73 3.52 -31.55
C LEU A 44 11.73 4.49 -32.24
N GLU A 45 11.65 4.65 -33.56
CA GLU A 45 12.58 5.42 -34.39
C GLU A 45 11.99 6.74 -34.93
N SER A 46 10.71 7.01 -34.66
CA SER A 46 10.05 8.29 -34.90
C SER A 46 9.83 9.06 -33.60
N ASN A 47 10.10 10.37 -33.60
CA ASN A 47 9.80 11.27 -32.49
C ASN A 47 8.79 12.32 -32.94
N HIS A 48 7.73 12.52 -32.16
CA HIS A 48 6.64 13.43 -32.47
C HIS A 48 6.50 14.49 -31.37
N ARG A 49 6.60 15.76 -31.74
CA ARG A 49 6.46 16.88 -30.82
C ARG A 49 5.32 17.79 -31.28
N PHE A 50 4.29 17.92 -30.46
CA PHE A 50 3.20 18.87 -30.67
C PHE A 50 3.51 20.14 -29.87
N ILE A 51 3.55 21.28 -30.55
CA ILE A 51 3.79 22.59 -29.96
C ILE A 51 2.50 23.40 -30.07
N PHE A 52 1.78 23.48 -28.96
CA PHE A 52 0.53 24.20 -28.83
C PHE A 52 0.81 25.66 -28.49
N GLY A 53 0.20 26.58 -29.22
CA GLY A 53 0.25 28.02 -28.93
C GLY A 53 -0.44 28.41 -27.61
N TYR A 54 -1.01 27.45 -26.88
CA TYR A 54 -1.82 27.62 -25.67
C TYR A 54 -0.98 27.47 -24.39
N VAL A 55 -1.52 27.92 -23.26
CA VAL A 55 -1.01 27.63 -21.90
C VAL A 55 -1.96 26.69 -21.15
N LEU A 56 -1.56 26.14 -19.99
CA LEU A 56 -2.39 25.20 -19.21
C LEU A 56 -3.78 25.77 -18.87
N ALA A 57 -3.85 27.07 -18.58
CA ALA A 57 -5.11 27.76 -18.28
C ALA A 57 -6.08 27.77 -19.49
N ASP A 58 -5.55 27.79 -20.72
CA ASP A 58 -6.34 27.81 -21.95
C ASP A 58 -6.95 26.43 -22.29
N ILE A 59 -6.51 25.34 -21.66
CA ILE A 59 -7.03 24.00 -21.93
C ILE A 59 -8.37 23.83 -21.20
N GLN A 60 -9.39 23.41 -21.92
CA GLN A 60 -10.72 23.11 -21.38
C GLN A 60 -10.78 21.70 -20.82
N SER A 61 -10.39 20.70 -21.63
CA SER A 61 -10.30 19.29 -21.24
C SER A 61 -9.21 18.59 -22.04
N VAL A 62 -8.71 17.49 -21.46
CA VAL A 62 -7.85 16.53 -22.14
C VAL A 62 -8.53 15.17 -21.99
N ASP A 63 -9.05 14.65 -23.09
CA ASP A 63 -9.86 13.45 -23.11
C ASP A 63 -9.06 12.32 -23.78
N ILE A 64 -8.88 11.21 -23.06
CA ILE A 64 -8.24 10.02 -23.61
C ILE A 64 -9.37 9.09 -24.04
N GLU A 65 -9.84 9.28 -25.29
CA GLU A 65 -11.06 8.66 -25.80
C GLU A 65 -10.92 7.11 -25.93
N ASP A 66 -9.73 6.57 -26.25
CA ASP A 66 -9.43 5.12 -26.37
C ASP A 66 -7.97 4.76 -25.99
N GLN A 67 -7.51 3.51 -26.20
CA GLN A 67 -6.07 3.13 -26.01
C GLN A 67 -5.09 3.96 -26.85
N ASN A 68 -5.59 4.50 -27.97
CA ASN A 68 -4.78 4.96 -29.09
C ASN A 68 -5.12 6.39 -29.53
N SER A 69 -5.81 7.17 -28.68
CA SER A 69 -6.21 8.53 -29.01
C SER A 69 -6.20 9.46 -27.80
N ILE A 70 -5.75 10.69 -28.02
CA ILE A 70 -5.87 11.79 -27.07
C ILE A 70 -6.47 13.00 -27.77
N LYS A 71 -7.37 13.69 -27.09
CA LYS A 71 -8.04 14.87 -27.58
C LYS A 71 -7.82 16.04 -26.65
N PHE A 72 -7.34 17.14 -27.20
CA PHE A 72 -7.20 18.40 -26.50
C PHE A 72 -8.30 19.34 -26.94
N ASN A 73 -9.08 19.83 -25.97
CA ASN A 73 -10.07 20.89 -26.19
C ASN A 73 -9.56 22.17 -25.54
N PHE A 74 -9.60 23.28 -26.27
CA PHE A 74 -9.12 24.59 -25.80
C PHE A 74 -10.26 25.58 -25.68
N PHE A 75 -10.19 26.46 -24.68
CA PHE A 75 -11.17 27.51 -24.47
C PHE A 75 -11.21 28.48 -25.66
N PRO A 76 -12.41 29.00 -25.97
CA PRO A 76 -12.57 30.05 -26.96
C PRO A 76 -11.89 31.33 -26.47
N LYS A 77 -10.81 31.75 -27.13
CA LYS A 77 -10.27 33.12 -26.96
C LYS A 77 -11.15 34.19 -27.64
N VAL A 78 -12.06 33.75 -28.50
CA VAL A 78 -13.09 34.57 -29.15
C VAL A 78 -14.45 33.92 -28.88
N ALA A 79 -15.47 34.69 -28.49
CA ALA A 79 -16.79 34.14 -28.21
C ALA A 79 -17.28 33.20 -29.34
N ASN A 80 -17.77 32.01 -28.97
CA ASN A 80 -18.26 30.98 -29.89
C ASN A 80 -17.21 30.36 -30.85
N SER A 81 -15.96 30.22 -30.41
CA SER A 81 -14.91 29.54 -31.20
C SER A 81 -14.06 28.56 -30.40
N ASN A 82 -14.47 27.31 -30.29
CA ASN A 82 -13.62 26.28 -29.68
C ASN A 82 -12.60 25.78 -30.71
N PHE A 83 -11.41 25.42 -30.24
CA PHE A 83 -10.46 24.64 -31.00
C PHE A 83 -10.29 23.28 -30.34
N ASN A 84 -10.28 22.22 -31.15
CA ASN A 84 -9.89 20.91 -30.69
C ASN A 84 -8.92 20.23 -31.66
N ILE A 85 -8.10 19.36 -31.11
CA ILE A 85 -7.26 18.46 -31.88
C ILE A 85 -7.39 17.05 -31.30
N THR A 86 -7.64 16.10 -32.19
CA THR A 86 -7.56 14.67 -31.88
C THR A 86 -6.28 14.10 -32.47
N ILE A 87 -5.45 13.48 -31.63
CA ILE A 87 -4.20 12.85 -32.01
C ILE A 87 -4.38 11.35 -31.81
N SER A 88 -4.35 10.59 -32.90
CA SER A 88 -4.45 9.14 -32.90
C SER A 88 -3.10 8.52 -33.21
N TYR A 89 -2.73 7.48 -32.47
CA TYR A 89 -1.45 6.79 -32.59
C TYR A 89 -1.62 5.28 -32.38
N ASN A 90 -0.82 4.46 -33.05
CA ASN A 90 -0.79 3.02 -32.82
C ASN A 90 -0.08 2.62 -31.52
N MET A 91 0.87 3.43 -31.03
CA MET A 91 1.59 3.23 -29.77
C MET A 91 1.92 4.57 -29.12
N MET A 92 1.85 4.65 -27.79
CA MET A 92 2.11 5.88 -27.03
C MET A 92 3.59 6.08 -26.69
N ASN A 93 4.47 5.96 -27.69
CA ASN A 93 5.92 6.12 -27.52
C ASN A 93 6.42 7.35 -28.27
N ASN A 94 7.38 8.06 -27.67
CA ASN A 94 8.07 9.21 -28.28
C ASN A 94 7.16 10.38 -28.72
N ILE A 95 6.03 10.58 -28.03
CA ILE A 95 5.14 11.73 -28.28
C ILE A 95 5.28 12.75 -27.15
N ILE A 96 5.56 14.01 -27.50
CA ILE A 96 5.71 15.13 -26.58
C ILE A 96 4.61 16.15 -26.86
N TYR A 97 3.88 16.56 -25.82
CA TYR A 97 2.87 17.62 -25.89
C TYR A 97 3.40 18.85 -25.15
N GLN A 98 3.81 19.87 -25.89
CA GLN A 98 4.43 21.07 -25.35
C GLN A 98 3.53 22.29 -25.56
N LEU A 99 3.39 23.11 -24.52
CA LEU A 99 2.65 24.36 -24.51
C LEU A 99 3.58 25.56 -24.79
N LYS A 100 3.00 26.73 -25.04
CA LYS A 100 3.73 27.94 -25.44
C LYS A 100 4.73 28.42 -24.38
N ASP A 101 4.43 28.18 -23.11
CA ASP A 101 5.27 28.50 -21.95
C ASP A 101 6.27 27.37 -21.60
N SER A 102 6.50 26.46 -22.56
CA SER A 102 7.34 25.27 -22.40
C SER A 102 6.82 24.27 -21.37
N ALA A 103 5.59 24.43 -20.87
CA ALA A 103 4.97 23.39 -20.04
C ALA A 103 4.73 22.14 -20.89
N GLU A 104 5.04 20.98 -20.34
CA GLU A 104 4.87 19.69 -21.00
C GLU A 104 3.70 18.94 -20.39
N ILE A 105 2.81 18.41 -21.22
CA ILE A 105 1.78 17.46 -20.79
C ILE A 105 2.28 16.05 -21.11
N LYS A 106 2.23 15.19 -20.09
CA LYS A 106 2.62 13.78 -20.18
C LYS A 106 1.45 12.91 -19.79
N VAL A 107 1.40 11.73 -20.39
CA VAL A 107 0.44 10.69 -20.03
C VAL A 107 1.24 9.57 -19.42
N GLY A 108 1.01 9.30 -18.13
CA GLY A 108 1.69 8.24 -17.42
C GLY A 108 0.95 6.91 -17.52
N LYS A 109 1.39 5.97 -16.68
CA LYS A 109 0.74 4.66 -16.52
C LYS A 109 -0.71 4.85 -16.09
N GLU A 110 -1.57 3.91 -16.50
CA GLU A 110 -3.02 3.97 -16.29
C GLU A 110 -3.70 5.22 -16.88
N ARG A 111 -3.03 5.91 -17.81
CA ARG A 111 -3.54 7.10 -18.51
C ARG A 111 -3.75 8.32 -17.61
N ASN A 112 -3.03 8.38 -16.50
CA ASN A 112 -3.02 9.58 -15.66
C ASN A 112 -2.30 10.72 -16.38
N LEU A 113 -2.85 11.92 -16.22
CA LEU A 113 -2.33 13.11 -16.85
C LEU A 113 -1.39 13.86 -15.91
N TYR A 114 -0.26 14.30 -16.44
CA TYR A 114 0.72 15.11 -15.73
C TYR A 114 1.05 16.36 -16.53
N ALA A 115 1.25 17.48 -15.83
CA ALA A 115 1.90 18.64 -16.41
C ALA A 115 3.22 18.93 -15.68
N ILE A 116 4.25 19.28 -16.42
CA ILE A 116 5.54 19.71 -15.89
C ILE A 116 5.82 21.11 -16.40
N GLN A 117 6.08 22.06 -15.51
CA GLN A 117 6.31 23.45 -15.88
C GLN A 117 7.45 24.08 -15.07
N ASN A 118 8.31 24.83 -15.74
CA ASN A 118 9.21 25.78 -15.09
C ASN A 118 8.59 27.17 -15.22
N THR A 119 8.46 27.89 -14.11
CA THR A 119 7.81 29.20 -14.09
C THR A 119 8.56 30.18 -13.20
N ASN A 120 8.31 31.48 -13.44
CA ASN A 120 8.77 32.57 -12.58
C ASN A 120 7.65 33.07 -11.65
N LYS A 121 6.47 32.44 -11.68
CA LYS A 121 5.39 32.72 -10.73
C LYS A 121 5.83 32.38 -9.31
N THR A 122 5.47 33.22 -8.37
CA THR A 122 5.65 32.99 -6.94
C THR A 122 4.81 31.80 -6.47
N ILE A 123 5.17 31.24 -5.30
CA ILE A 123 4.41 30.15 -4.67
C ILE A 123 2.94 30.54 -4.46
N ASP A 124 2.67 31.76 -4.00
CA ASP A 124 1.30 32.23 -3.72
C ASP A 124 0.47 32.31 -5.01
N GLU A 125 1.03 32.84 -6.10
CA GLU A 125 0.36 32.87 -7.41
C GLU A 125 0.07 31.45 -7.94
N ILE A 126 0.95 30.49 -7.66
CA ILE A 126 0.76 29.09 -8.05
C ILE A 126 -0.37 28.47 -7.22
N ILE A 127 -0.35 28.62 -5.89
CA ILE A 127 -1.38 28.12 -4.98
C ILE A 127 -2.75 28.70 -5.31
N GLU A 128 -2.82 29.96 -5.71
CA GLU A 128 -4.09 30.61 -6.06
C GLU A 128 -4.69 30.07 -7.36
N SER A 129 -3.87 29.83 -8.38
CA SER A 129 -4.37 29.60 -9.75
C SER A 129 -4.32 28.15 -10.24
N TYR A 130 -3.33 27.36 -9.83
CA TYR A 130 -3.09 26.02 -10.37
C TYR A 130 -4.02 24.93 -9.84
N PRO A 131 -4.45 24.94 -8.57
CA PRO A 131 -5.38 23.92 -8.07
C PRO A 131 -6.69 23.84 -8.87
N ALA A 132 -7.22 24.99 -9.31
CA ALA A 132 -8.40 25.03 -10.18
C ALA A 132 -8.12 24.38 -11.55
N ILE A 133 -6.93 24.61 -12.11
CA ILE A 133 -6.50 24.03 -13.38
C ILE A 133 -6.32 22.51 -13.24
N ALA A 134 -5.63 22.05 -12.20
CA ALA A 134 -5.41 20.63 -11.91
C ALA A 134 -6.74 19.86 -11.80
N ASN A 135 -7.71 20.42 -11.07
CA ASN A 135 -9.05 19.85 -10.94
C ASN A 135 -9.84 19.84 -12.24
N LYS A 136 -9.78 20.93 -13.02
CA LYS A 136 -10.45 21.04 -14.32
C LYS A 136 -9.93 19.97 -15.29
N LEU A 137 -8.62 19.74 -15.30
CA LEU A 137 -7.95 18.84 -16.23
C LEU A 137 -7.81 17.40 -15.71
N ASN A 138 -8.21 17.12 -14.46
CA ASN A 138 -7.92 15.86 -13.76
C ASN A 138 -6.44 15.46 -13.92
N MET A 139 -5.55 16.41 -13.61
CA MET A 139 -4.13 16.33 -13.94
C MET A 139 -3.31 16.73 -12.73
N THR A 140 -2.26 15.96 -12.44
CA THR A 140 -1.27 16.31 -11.42
C THR A 140 -0.25 17.27 -12.04
N ILE A 141 0.00 18.41 -11.40
CA ILE A 141 0.88 19.45 -11.94
C ILE A 141 2.14 19.56 -11.09
N ALA A 142 3.29 19.32 -11.71
CA ALA A 142 4.61 19.56 -11.15
C ALA A 142 5.15 20.89 -11.68
N VAL A 143 5.48 21.80 -10.76
CA VAL A 143 6.02 23.13 -11.07
C VAL A 143 7.36 23.29 -10.40
N GLN A 144 8.37 23.77 -11.14
CA GLN A 144 9.65 24.21 -10.57
C GLN A 144 9.72 25.74 -10.57
N PHE A 145 10.12 26.29 -9.43
CA PHE A 145 10.39 27.71 -9.23
C PHE A 145 11.74 27.85 -8.51
N GLY A 146 12.78 28.31 -9.21
CA GLY A 146 14.13 28.35 -8.66
C GLY A 146 14.59 26.98 -8.13
N ASN A 147 14.97 26.93 -6.85
CA ASN A 147 15.35 25.69 -6.14
C ASN A 147 14.19 25.12 -5.31
N GLN A 148 12.94 25.34 -5.73
CA GLN A 148 11.75 24.84 -5.06
C GLN A 148 10.91 23.99 -6.02
N SER A 149 10.35 22.91 -5.48
CA SER A 149 9.49 21.98 -6.20
C SER A 149 8.07 22.09 -5.66
N ILE A 150 7.10 22.33 -6.52
CA ILE A 150 5.69 22.37 -6.16
C ILE A 150 4.99 21.21 -6.87
N LEU A 151 4.23 20.41 -6.12
CA LEU A 151 3.46 19.31 -6.65
C LEU A 151 1.99 19.46 -6.24
N ILE A 152 1.11 19.47 -7.24
CA ILE A 152 -0.29 19.83 -7.09
C ILE A 152 -1.14 18.66 -7.54
N GLY A 153 -1.86 18.06 -6.58
CA GLY A 153 -2.84 17.02 -6.87
C GLY A 153 -4.13 17.58 -7.49
N HIS A 154 -5.06 16.67 -7.78
CA HIS A 154 -6.42 17.00 -8.18
C HIS A 154 -7.43 16.24 -7.31
N ARG A 155 -8.74 16.38 -7.56
CA ARG A 155 -9.82 15.88 -6.67
C ARG A 155 -9.82 14.38 -6.34
N LYS A 156 -8.99 13.56 -6.99
CA LYS A 156 -8.95 12.11 -6.73
C LYS A 156 -7.87 11.82 -5.69
N CYS A 157 -7.89 10.62 -5.13
CA CYS A 157 -6.82 10.14 -4.26
C CYS A 157 -5.49 10.13 -5.05
N GLU A 158 -4.52 10.91 -4.58
CA GLU A 158 -3.19 11.03 -5.18
C GLU A 158 -2.09 10.72 -4.16
N VAL A 159 -0.96 10.19 -4.65
CA VAL A 159 0.26 9.99 -3.85
C VAL A 159 1.25 11.10 -4.20
N ILE A 160 1.37 12.08 -3.32
CA ILE A 160 2.12 13.30 -3.57
C ILE A 160 3.49 13.16 -2.90
N GLN A 161 4.57 13.21 -3.69
CA GLN A 161 5.95 13.01 -3.22
C GLN A 161 6.73 14.32 -3.21
N ASN A 162 7.60 14.50 -2.22
CA ASN A 162 8.53 15.62 -2.19
C ASN A 162 9.73 15.41 -3.12
N ASN A 163 10.37 16.51 -3.48
CA ASN A 163 11.71 16.48 -4.03
C ASN A 163 12.71 16.26 -2.87
N PRO A 164 13.58 15.24 -2.93
CA PRO A 164 14.52 14.95 -1.84
C PRO A 164 15.68 15.95 -1.72
N ILE A 165 15.89 16.82 -2.73
CA ILE A 165 17.05 17.73 -2.84
C ILE A 165 16.63 19.20 -2.66
N HIS A 166 15.35 19.51 -2.86
CA HIS A 166 14.84 20.88 -2.90
C HIS A 166 13.63 21.06 -1.99
N ASN A 167 13.45 22.27 -1.47
CA ASN A 167 12.27 22.59 -0.67
C ASN A 167 11.01 22.28 -1.48
N SER A 168 10.07 21.61 -0.84
CA SER A 168 8.92 21.05 -1.53
C SER A 168 7.62 21.67 -1.03
N HIS A 169 6.68 21.91 -1.93
CA HIS A 169 5.32 22.39 -1.64
C HIS A 169 4.33 21.37 -2.20
N LEU A 170 3.72 20.59 -1.32
CA LEU A 170 2.79 19.51 -1.65
C LEU A 170 1.37 19.99 -1.43
N ILE A 171 0.59 20.11 -2.50
CA ILE A 171 -0.75 20.70 -2.47
C ILE A 171 -1.79 19.61 -2.71
N GLY A 172 -2.47 19.21 -1.63
CA GLY A 172 -3.65 18.35 -1.68
C GLY A 172 -4.86 19.16 -2.12
N ASN A 173 -5.61 18.64 -3.08
CA ASN A 173 -6.63 19.40 -3.82
C ASN A 173 -7.97 18.64 -3.91
N GLY A 174 -8.32 17.97 -2.81
CA GLY A 174 -9.45 17.06 -2.70
C GLY A 174 -9.03 15.59 -2.67
N GLY A 175 -9.96 14.71 -2.31
CA GLY A 175 -9.70 13.27 -2.17
C GLY A 175 -8.87 12.92 -0.93
N GLU A 176 -8.63 11.64 -0.72
CA GLU A 176 -7.77 11.13 0.38
C GLU A 176 -6.32 11.08 -0.10
N ASN A 177 -5.53 12.13 0.10
CA ASN A 177 -4.16 12.19 -0.43
C ASN A 177 -3.17 11.43 0.46
N ILE A 178 -2.12 10.91 -0.15
CA ILE A 178 -1.00 10.26 0.56
C ILE A 178 0.27 11.04 0.27
N TYR A 179 0.74 11.82 1.24
CA TYR A 179 2.01 12.52 1.20
C TYR A 179 3.13 11.56 1.59
N VAL A 180 3.95 11.15 0.64
CA VAL A 180 5.09 10.26 0.90
C VAL A 180 6.36 11.08 0.92
N ILE A 181 6.98 11.13 2.09
CA ILE A 181 8.22 11.89 2.27
C ILE A 181 9.41 10.96 2.04
N THR A 182 10.38 11.45 1.28
CA THR A 182 11.66 10.81 1.01
C THR A 182 12.80 11.81 1.11
N ILE A 183 14.00 11.28 1.30
CA ILE A 183 15.25 12.05 1.38
C ILE A 183 16.28 11.45 0.42
N ALA A 184 17.35 12.18 0.12
CA ALA A 184 18.47 11.63 -0.65
C ALA A 184 19.20 10.54 0.14
N SER A 185 19.66 9.48 -0.54
CA SER A 185 20.41 8.35 0.04
C SER A 185 21.82 8.23 -0.58
N GLY A 186 22.77 7.64 0.15
CA GLY A 186 24.12 7.37 -0.38
C GLY A 186 24.99 8.62 -0.56
N GLU A 187 25.88 8.65 -1.56
CA GLU A 187 26.83 9.77 -1.79
C GLU A 187 26.16 11.15 -1.91
N GLN A 188 24.94 11.20 -2.46
CA GLN A 188 24.16 12.44 -2.60
C GLN A 188 23.75 13.07 -1.27
N ARG A 189 23.77 12.28 -0.18
CA ARG A 189 23.51 12.75 1.19
C ARG A 189 24.69 13.50 1.79
N TYR A 190 25.93 13.24 1.34
CA TYR A 190 27.15 13.78 1.94
C TYR A 190 27.62 15.11 1.32
N ASP A 191 27.05 15.51 0.20
CA ASP A 191 27.36 16.79 -0.48
C ASP A 191 26.66 17.99 0.21
N HIS A 192 25.62 17.71 0.99
CA HIS A 192 24.96 18.65 1.88
C HIS A 192 25.23 18.16 3.30
N SER A 193 25.69 19.03 4.22
CA SER A 193 25.89 18.66 5.63
C SER A 193 24.73 17.79 6.13
N ILE A 194 25.02 16.69 6.82
CA ILE A 194 24.17 15.53 7.19
C ILE A 194 22.75 15.89 7.72
N PHE A 195 22.49 17.16 8.04
CA PHE A 195 21.29 17.70 8.68
C PHE A 195 20.49 18.73 7.85
N SER A 196 20.93 19.13 6.66
CA SER A 196 20.15 20.10 5.85
C SER A 196 19.18 19.39 4.92
N ILE A 197 18.18 18.72 5.51
CA ILE A 197 17.09 18.13 4.72
C ILE A 197 16.15 19.25 4.28
N PRO A 198 15.79 19.34 2.98
CA PRO A 198 14.90 20.38 2.49
C PRO A 198 13.56 20.38 3.22
N GLU A 199 13.05 21.57 3.53
CA GLU A 199 11.76 21.71 4.20
C GLU A 199 10.62 21.25 3.27
N VAL A 200 9.66 20.52 3.83
CA VAL A 200 8.46 20.09 3.12
C VAL A 200 7.26 20.85 3.65
N ASN A 201 6.63 21.63 2.78
CA ASN A 201 5.41 22.38 3.05
C ASN A 201 4.22 21.60 2.50
N ILE A 202 3.22 21.34 3.33
CA ILE A 202 1.98 20.65 2.93
C ILE A 202 0.81 21.61 3.06
N TYR A 203 0.06 21.76 1.97
CA TYR A 203 -1.14 22.56 1.88
C TYR A 203 -2.33 21.63 1.68
N ASN A 204 -3.38 21.82 2.49
CA ASN A 204 -4.65 21.16 2.30
C ASN A 204 -5.69 22.18 1.84
N LEU A 205 -6.08 22.09 0.58
CA LEU A 205 -7.13 22.94 -0.01
C LEU A 205 -8.50 22.25 0.00
N ASP A 206 -8.59 21.03 0.53
CA ASP A 206 -9.83 20.28 0.57
C ASP A 206 -10.80 20.83 1.62
N LYS A 207 -11.98 21.22 1.12
CA LYS A 207 -13.12 21.62 1.95
C LYS A 207 -13.97 20.42 2.36
N GLY A 208 -13.73 19.25 1.78
CA GLY A 208 -14.39 17.98 2.09
C GLY A 208 -13.99 17.39 3.43
N SER A 209 -14.49 16.18 3.69
CA SER A 209 -14.22 15.40 4.92
C SER A 209 -13.16 14.31 4.70
N SER A 210 -12.42 14.37 3.60
CA SER A 210 -11.37 13.38 3.31
C SER A 210 -10.25 13.47 4.34
N ILE A 211 -9.69 12.32 4.69
CA ILE A 211 -8.57 12.20 5.62
C ILE A 211 -7.33 11.88 4.80
N ASP A 212 -6.35 12.77 4.85
CA ASP A 212 -5.07 12.59 4.20
C ASP A 212 -4.10 11.78 5.08
N THR A 213 -3.08 11.21 4.48
CA THR A 213 -2.03 10.45 5.16
C THR A 213 -0.65 11.05 4.87
N LEU A 214 0.15 11.27 5.91
CA LEU A 214 1.57 11.61 5.83
C LEU A 214 2.39 10.37 6.18
N ASP A 215 3.11 9.83 5.19
CA ASP A 215 3.94 8.63 5.33
C ASP A 215 5.42 9.01 5.42
N LEU A 216 6.02 8.72 6.57
CA LEU A 216 7.40 9.03 6.94
C LEU A 216 8.27 7.77 7.02
N ARG A 217 7.71 6.59 6.76
CA ARG A 217 8.42 5.30 6.91
C ARG A 217 9.66 5.24 6.03
N ASN A 218 9.58 5.78 4.81
CA ASN A 218 10.70 5.78 3.88
C ASN A 218 11.87 6.63 4.39
N VAL A 219 11.60 7.85 4.89
CA VAL A 219 12.65 8.69 5.50
C VAL A 219 13.30 7.99 6.68
N ILE A 220 12.50 7.45 7.61
CA ILE A 220 13.02 6.75 8.79
C ILE A 220 13.87 5.56 8.38
N LYS A 221 13.40 4.76 7.40
CA LYS A 221 14.13 3.61 6.88
C LYS A 221 15.47 4.00 6.25
N ILE A 222 15.49 5.03 5.39
CA ILE A 222 16.72 5.49 4.73
C ILE A 222 17.74 5.93 5.77
N ILE A 223 17.31 6.71 6.77
CA ILE A 223 18.26 7.21 7.76
C ILE A 223 18.80 6.09 8.66
N GLN A 224 17.95 5.16 9.10
CA GLN A 224 18.36 4.00 9.91
C GLN A 224 19.29 3.05 9.14
N GLN A 225 19.14 2.94 7.83
CA GLN A 225 20.02 2.11 6.98
C GLN A 225 21.39 2.75 6.77
N ASP A 226 21.43 4.06 6.59
CA ASP A 226 22.67 4.81 6.38
C ASP A 226 23.48 5.00 7.68
N ASP A 227 22.82 5.07 8.84
CA ASP A 227 23.47 5.31 10.13
C ASP A 227 22.89 4.39 11.24
N LEU A 228 23.51 3.22 11.40
CA LEU A 228 23.07 2.12 12.29
C LEU A 228 23.00 2.50 13.79
N LYS A 229 23.50 3.68 14.19
CA LYS A 229 23.62 4.10 15.59
C LYS A 229 22.62 5.17 16.03
N VAL A 230 21.79 5.69 15.13
CA VAL A 230 20.88 6.80 15.42
C VAL A 230 19.44 6.28 15.53
N HIS A 231 18.79 6.56 16.66
CA HIS A 231 17.35 6.32 16.78
C HIS A 231 16.61 7.55 16.28
N ILE A 232 15.61 7.35 15.42
CA ILE A 232 14.83 8.45 14.84
C ILE A 232 13.37 8.23 15.16
N GLY A 233 12.76 9.30 15.67
CA GLY A 233 11.36 9.32 16.05
C GLY A 233 10.71 10.63 15.67
N LEU A 234 9.38 10.62 15.72
CA LEU A 234 8.61 11.85 15.69
C LEU A 234 8.78 12.57 17.03
N SER A 235 8.91 13.90 16.96
CA SER A 235 8.79 14.73 18.16
C SER A 235 7.44 14.46 18.83
N ARG A 236 7.45 14.35 20.16
CA ARG A 236 6.24 14.01 20.92
C ARG A 236 5.17 15.10 20.82
N ARG A 237 5.59 16.35 20.59
CA ARG A 237 4.73 17.52 20.45
C ARG A 237 4.90 18.14 19.08
N ILE A 238 3.77 18.50 18.48
CA ILE A 238 3.73 19.30 17.27
C ILE A 238 3.97 20.75 17.67
N SER A 239 4.95 21.39 17.05
CA SER A 239 5.23 22.80 17.32
C SER A 239 4.29 23.66 16.50
N GLN A 240 3.87 24.81 17.04
CA GLN A 240 3.04 25.77 16.33
C GLN A 240 3.91 26.96 15.91
N ASP A 241 3.72 27.41 14.66
CA ASP A 241 4.36 28.62 14.12
C ASP A 241 3.28 29.47 13.42
N GLY A 242 2.75 30.46 14.12
CA GLY A 242 1.56 31.18 13.67
C GLY A 242 0.36 30.23 13.55
N ASN A 243 -0.23 30.16 12.35
CA ASN A 243 -1.29 29.19 12.02
C ASN A 243 -0.78 27.85 11.50
N ASP A 244 0.53 27.75 11.21
CA ASP A 244 1.14 26.53 10.74
C ASP A 244 1.44 25.59 11.90
N LEU A 245 1.46 24.29 11.58
CA LEU A 245 1.91 23.25 12.50
C LEU A 245 3.16 22.57 11.95
N LEU A 246 4.16 22.33 12.80
CA LEU A 246 5.44 21.74 12.43
C LEU A 246 5.51 20.31 12.98
N VAL A 247 5.54 19.35 12.07
CA VAL A 247 5.83 17.94 12.35
C VAL A 247 7.33 17.74 12.18
N LYS A 248 8.02 17.42 13.27
CA LYS A 248 9.48 17.29 13.30
C LYS A 248 9.89 15.84 13.50
N LEU A 249 10.86 15.41 12.71
CA LEU A 249 11.62 14.18 12.93
C LEU A 249 12.91 14.53 13.63
N GLU A 250 13.17 13.86 14.74
CA GLU A 250 14.31 14.10 15.61
C GLU A 250 15.16 12.84 15.71
N ALA A 251 16.48 13.04 15.68
CA ALA A 251 17.49 12.02 15.88
C ALA A 251 18.02 12.07 17.31
N GLU A 252 17.96 10.95 18.01
CA GLU A 252 18.58 10.74 19.31
C GLU A 252 19.80 9.82 19.15
N ASN A 253 20.96 10.29 19.62
CA ASN A 253 22.18 9.46 19.68
C ASN A 253 22.23 8.74 21.03
N MET A 254 22.25 7.41 21.00
CA MET A 254 22.23 6.57 22.20
C MET A 254 23.59 6.52 22.92
N GLU A 255 24.70 6.89 22.26
CA GLU A 255 26.05 6.78 22.82
C GLU A 255 26.57 8.09 23.45
N GLN A 256 25.99 9.23 23.08
CA GLN A 256 26.44 10.54 23.51
C GLN A 256 25.20 11.33 23.92
N ASN A 257 25.11 11.75 25.19
CA ASN A 257 24.00 12.53 25.79
C ASN A 257 23.80 13.92 25.12
N PHE A 258 23.63 13.98 23.80
CA PHE A 258 23.29 15.18 23.06
C PHE A 258 21.77 15.34 23.04
N SER A 259 21.34 16.60 23.01
CA SER A 259 19.95 16.98 22.72
C SER A 259 19.55 16.43 21.36
N ALA A 260 18.29 15.99 21.24
CA ALA A 260 17.75 15.48 19.99
C ALA A 260 17.98 16.49 18.85
N VAL A 261 18.55 16.03 17.73
CA VAL A 261 18.86 16.88 16.58
C VAL A 261 17.70 16.80 15.61
N GLU A 262 17.17 17.95 15.20
CA GLU A 262 16.13 18.02 14.17
C GLU A 262 16.70 17.54 12.83
N VAL A 263 16.05 16.55 12.24
CA VAL A 263 16.47 15.93 10.97
C VAL A 263 15.62 16.42 9.82
N LEU A 264 14.31 16.51 10.01
CA LEU A 264 13.37 16.99 8.98
C LEU A 264 12.23 17.76 9.65
N THR A 265 11.91 18.91 9.08
CA THR A 265 10.71 19.68 9.39
C THR A 265 9.72 19.61 8.24
N ILE A 266 8.50 19.17 8.58
CA ILE A 266 7.33 19.19 7.71
C ILE A 266 6.38 20.24 8.24
N ARG A 267 6.16 21.29 7.45
CA ARG A 267 5.27 22.40 7.78
C ARG A 267 3.90 22.17 7.18
N LEU A 268 2.91 21.97 8.04
CA LEU A 268 1.49 21.93 7.68
C LEU A 268 0.98 23.37 7.62
N LYS A 269 0.80 23.89 6.41
CA LYS A 269 0.39 25.27 6.15
C LYS A 269 -1.05 25.50 6.57
N ASP A 270 -1.29 26.51 7.41
CA ASP A 270 -2.57 26.74 8.09
C ASP A 270 -3.08 25.49 8.85
N GLY A 271 -2.15 24.65 9.33
CA GLY A 271 -2.41 23.34 9.90
C GLY A 271 -3.41 23.35 11.05
N LEU A 272 -3.51 24.44 11.82
CA LEU A 272 -4.51 24.57 12.89
C LEU A 272 -5.95 24.35 12.41
N ASN A 273 -6.25 24.67 11.15
CA ASN A 273 -7.59 24.58 10.59
C ASN A 273 -7.95 23.17 10.09
N TRP A 274 -6.97 22.29 9.88
CA TRP A 274 -7.19 21.02 9.19
C TRP A 274 -6.39 19.82 9.72
N TYR A 275 -5.57 19.97 10.77
CA TYR A 275 -4.76 18.87 11.32
C TYR A 275 -5.55 17.61 11.69
N GLN A 276 -6.84 17.75 12.02
CA GLN A 276 -7.73 16.64 12.34
C GLN A 276 -8.01 15.74 11.12
N LYS A 277 -7.79 16.26 9.91
CA LYS A 277 -7.91 15.55 8.64
C LYS A 277 -6.59 14.90 8.19
N LEU A 278 -5.59 14.79 9.07
CA LEU A 278 -4.30 14.20 8.76
C LEU A 278 -3.98 13.04 9.69
N HIS A 279 -3.67 11.89 9.10
CA HIS A 279 -3.02 10.78 9.77
C HIS A 279 -1.52 10.79 9.46
N ILE A 280 -0.69 10.48 10.45
CA ILE A 280 0.78 10.43 10.30
C ILE A 280 1.24 9.00 10.59
N ILE A 281 2.01 8.42 9.66
CA ILE A 281 2.58 7.08 9.80
C ILE A 281 4.10 7.21 9.77
N SER A 282 4.74 7.00 10.93
CA SER A 282 6.20 6.92 11.04
C SER A 282 6.71 5.48 11.06
N ASN A 283 5.99 4.59 11.73
CA ASN A 283 6.30 3.16 11.81
C ASN A 283 5.16 2.35 11.19
N SER A 284 4.33 1.72 12.01
CA SER A 284 3.27 0.81 11.55
C SER A 284 1.87 1.33 11.91
N VAL A 285 1.79 2.24 12.89
CA VAL A 285 0.53 2.71 13.47
C VAL A 285 0.22 4.11 12.99
N PRO A 286 -0.99 4.36 12.44
CA PRO A 286 -1.46 5.70 12.15
C PRO A 286 -1.66 6.52 13.42
N MET A 287 -1.09 7.72 13.44
CA MET A 287 -1.19 8.69 14.52
C MET A 287 -2.07 9.86 14.07
N LYS A 288 -2.85 10.42 14.99
CA LYS A 288 -3.56 11.70 14.82
C LYS A 288 -2.93 12.77 15.68
N ILE A 289 -3.03 14.02 15.24
CA ILE A 289 -2.68 15.17 16.07
C ILE A 289 -3.91 15.50 16.94
N SER A 290 -3.72 15.60 18.26
CA SER A 290 -4.76 15.98 19.21
C SER A 290 -4.97 17.50 19.27
N SER A 291 -6.03 17.97 19.92
CA SER A 291 -6.23 19.40 20.22
C SER A 291 -5.15 20.00 21.11
N GLU A 292 -4.42 19.17 21.85
CA GLU A 292 -3.28 19.55 22.68
C GLU A 292 -1.96 19.55 21.88
N LEU A 293 -2.04 19.38 20.56
CA LEU A 293 -0.90 19.25 19.64
C LEU A 293 0.04 18.09 19.99
N GLU A 294 -0.53 17.02 20.54
CA GLU A 294 0.19 15.77 20.83
C GLU A 294 -0.19 14.68 19.84
N LEU A 295 0.78 13.85 19.46
CA LEU A 295 0.52 12.68 18.63
C LEU A 295 -0.14 11.58 19.47
N LYS A 296 -1.34 11.15 19.06
CA LYS A 296 -2.08 10.05 19.68
C LYS A 296 -2.31 8.94 18.66
N PRO A 297 -2.08 7.66 19.00
CA PRO A 297 -2.37 6.56 18.09
C PRO A 297 -3.86 6.48 17.79
N GLN A 298 -4.20 6.06 16.57
CA GLN A 298 -5.57 5.66 16.24
C GLN A 298 -5.93 4.35 16.95
N PRO A 299 -7.20 4.18 17.36
CA PRO A 299 -7.63 2.96 18.00
C PRO A 299 -7.66 1.80 17.00
N LEU A 300 -7.36 0.60 17.49
CA LEU A 300 -7.58 -0.64 16.74
C LEU A 300 -9.01 -1.11 16.97
N ILE A 301 -9.85 -0.99 15.94
CA ILE A 301 -11.28 -1.31 16.02
C ILE A 301 -11.54 -2.69 15.43
N PHE A 302 -11.99 -3.62 16.28
CA PHE A 302 -12.36 -4.97 15.91
C PHE A 302 -13.86 -5.09 15.67
N LYS A 303 -14.23 -5.90 14.67
CA LYS A 303 -15.63 -6.20 14.37
C LYS A 303 -16.15 -7.30 15.30
N LYS A 304 -17.48 -7.35 15.49
CA LYS A 304 -18.12 -8.34 16.38
C LYS A 304 -17.83 -9.79 15.97
N ASP A 305 -17.54 -10.09 14.72
CA ASP A 305 -17.19 -11.45 14.26
C ASP A 305 -15.83 -11.95 14.80
N LYS A 306 -15.01 -11.08 15.40
CA LYS A 306 -13.70 -11.46 15.96
C LYS A 306 -13.84 -11.87 17.41
N GLU A 307 -13.91 -13.18 17.65
CA GLU A 307 -13.87 -13.80 18.98
C GLU A 307 -12.44 -13.85 19.54
N ILE A 308 -11.45 -14.09 18.66
CA ILE A 308 -10.03 -14.14 19.03
C ILE A 308 -9.29 -13.01 18.33
N ILE A 309 -8.59 -12.23 19.14
CA ILE A 309 -7.82 -11.07 18.71
C ILE A 309 -6.38 -11.29 19.17
N VAL A 310 -5.42 -11.20 18.25
CA VAL A 310 -3.99 -11.27 18.56
C VAL A 310 -3.37 -9.94 18.16
N VAL A 311 -2.68 -9.30 19.10
CA VAL A 311 -2.04 -8.00 18.91
C VAL A 311 -0.53 -8.14 19.09
N MET A 312 0.21 -7.73 18.06
CA MET A 312 1.67 -7.78 18.02
C MET A 312 2.26 -6.41 18.39
N GLY A 313 3.54 -6.41 18.81
CA GLY A 313 4.28 -5.17 19.12
C GLY A 313 4.25 -4.12 18.02
N GLN A 314 4.22 -4.55 16.76
CA GLN A 314 4.16 -3.68 15.59
C GLN A 314 2.77 -3.07 15.35
N ASP A 315 1.70 -3.65 15.88
CA ASP A 315 0.34 -3.19 15.59
C ASP A 315 -0.08 -1.98 16.44
N VAL A 316 0.69 -1.66 17.48
CA VAL A 316 0.33 -0.68 18.51
C VAL A 316 1.47 0.28 18.84
N GLU A 317 1.11 1.46 19.32
CA GLU A 317 2.02 2.43 19.94
C GLU A 317 1.63 2.69 21.40
N LYS A 318 2.44 3.49 22.10
CA LYS A 318 2.14 3.86 23.49
C LYS A 318 0.76 4.53 23.56
N GLY A 319 -0.12 4.01 24.41
CA GLY A 319 -1.48 4.52 24.61
C GLY A 319 -2.48 4.14 23.52
N THR A 320 -2.19 3.15 22.66
CA THR A 320 -3.19 2.64 21.71
C THR A 320 -4.39 2.01 22.44
N GLU A 321 -5.59 2.39 22.02
CA GLU A 321 -6.86 1.82 22.48
C GLU A 321 -7.27 0.66 21.55
N LEU A 322 -7.66 -0.48 22.14
CA LEU A 322 -8.26 -1.60 21.44
C LEU A 322 -9.78 -1.54 21.64
N VAL A 323 -10.58 -1.48 20.57
CA VAL A 323 -12.04 -1.35 20.67
C VAL A 323 -12.70 -2.60 20.12
N THR A 324 -13.58 -3.22 20.90
CA THR A 324 -14.38 -4.36 20.47
C THR A 324 -15.84 -4.20 20.90
N PRO A 325 -16.82 -4.51 20.02
CA PRO A 325 -18.24 -4.47 20.36
C PRO A 325 -18.69 -5.69 21.17
N ARG A 326 -17.78 -6.61 21.52
CA ARG A 326 -18.06 -7.74 22.43
C ARG A 326 -18.03 -7.26 23.88
N LYS A 327 -18.78 -7.92 24.75
CA LYS A 327 -18.75 -7.63 26.19
C LYS A 327 -17.52 -8.25 26.84
N GLY A 328 -16.90 -7.52 27.76
CA GLY A 328 -15.79 -7.99 28.57
C GLY A 328 -16.22 -8.97 29.65
N GLY A 329 -17.42 -8.81 30.24
CA GLY A 329 -17.90 -9.71 31.29
C GLY A 329 -16.91 -9.85 32.45
N ASN A 330 -16.95 -10.96 33.18
CA ASN A 330 -15.92 -11.30 34.16
C ASN A 330 -14.68 -11.85 33.45
N TYR A 331 -13.86 -10.93 32.91
CA TYR A 331 -12.61 -11.28 32.26
C TYR A 331 -11.55 -11.75 33.26
N THR A 332 -10.61 -12.55 32.76
CA THR A 332 -9.46 -13.06 33.50
C THR A 332 -8.18 -12.76 32.74
N PHE A 333 -7.15 -12.32 33.46
CA PHE A 333 -5.78 -12.23 32.95
C PHE A 333 -5.07 -13.58 33.13
N VAL A 334 -4.56 -14.15 32.04
CA VAL A 334 -3.79 -15.40 32.04
C VAL A 334 -2.53 -15.26 31.20
N ARG A 335 -1.49 -16.03 31.55
CA ARG A 335 -0.26 -16.15 30.75
C ARG A 335 -0.42 -17.24 29.71
N SER A 336 0.02 -16.96 28.49
CA SER A 336 0.16 -17.96 27.44
C SER A 336 1.61 -17.94 26.93
N ASN A 337 2.17 -19.12 26.64
CA ASN A 337 3.52 -19.29 26.07
C ASN A 337 4.63 -18.49 26.81
N SER A 338 4.54 -18.41 28.14
CA SER A 338 5.39 -17.68 29.09
C SER A 338 5.54 -16.16 28.92
N ASN A 339 5.43 -15.61 27.71
CA ASN A 339 5.68 -14.19 27.40
C ASN A 339 4.45 -13.43 26.88
N ASP A 340 3.32 -14.09 26.65
CA ASP A 340 2.10 -13.46 26.17
C ASP A 340 1.13 -13.21 27.34
N LEU A 341 0.40 -12.09 27.27
CA LEU A 341 -0.73 -11.82 28.15
C LEU A 341 -2.01 -12.09 27.38
N MET A 342 -2.88 -12.92 27.92
CA MET A 342 -4.21 -13.18 27.37
C MET A 342 -5.27 -12.66 28.33
N ILE A 343 -6.22 -11.91 27.79
CA ILE A 343 -7.37 -11.35 28.48
C ILE A 343 -8.60 -12.03 27.89
N THR A 344 -9.30 -12.81 28.70
CA THR A 344 -10.38 -13.67 28.20
C THR A 344 -11.57 -13.69 29.14
N ASN A 345 -12.78 -13.68 28.58
CA ASN A 345 -14.02 -13.91 29.30
C ASN A 345 -14.53 -15.35 29.17
N ALA A 346 -13.72 -16.26 28.61
CA ALA A 346 -14.13 -17.64 28.35
C ALA A 346 -14.44 -18.45 29.62
N PHE A 347 -14.00 -17.98 30.79
CA PHE A 347 -14.28 -18.60 32.08
C PHE A 347 -15.49 -17.98 32.79
N ASP A 348 -16.15 -16.98 32.20
CA ASP A 348 -17.35 -16.38 32.74
C ASP A 348 -18.58 -17.20 32.35
N SER A 349 -19.23 -17.82 33.34
CA SER A 349 -20.45 -18.61 33.11
C SER A 349 -21.66 -17.78 32.68
N THR A 350 -21.60 -16.46 32.80
CA THR A 350 -22.70 -15.54 32.45
C THR A 350 -22.59 -14.97 31.03
N ILE A 351 -21.47 -15.20 30.35
CA ILE A 351 -21.23 -14.68 29.00
C ILE A 351 -21.98 -15.50 27.94
N THR A 352 -22.46 -14.84 26.89
CA THR A 352 -23.07 -15.54 25.75
C THR A 352 -22.03 -15.88 24.70
N ARG A 353 -22.31 -16.88 23.85
CA ARG A 353 -21.42 -17.27 22.74
C ARG A 353 -21.09 -16.09 21.81
N ASP A 354 -22.06 -15.20 21.58
CA ASP A 354 -21.90 -14.03 20.72
C ASP A 354 -21.02 -12.93 21.33
N ASP A 355 -20.73 -13.01 22.63
CA ASP A 355 -19.90 -12.07 23.38
C ASP A 355 -18.56 -12.69 23.83
N LEU A 356 -18.30 -13.97 23.53
CA LEU A 356 -17.02 -14.61 23.82
C LEU A 356 -15.87 -13.84 23.18
N CYS A 357 -14.86 -13.49 23.95
CA CYS A 357 -13.76 -12.65 23.49
C CYS A 357 -12.47 -13.03 24.20
N SER A 358 -11.42 -13.24 23.41
CA SER A 358 -10.07 -13.46 23.89
C SER A 358 -9.10 -12.55 23.15
N ILE A 359 -8.40 -11.71 23.90
CA ILE A 359 -7.39 -10.78 23.38
C ILE A 359 -6.03 -11.23 23.88
N THR A 360 -5.14 -11.61 22.96
CA THR A 360 -3.77 -12.01 23.26
C THR A 360 -2.81 -10.91 22.84
N LEU A 361 -2.08 -10.36 23.80
CA LEU A 361 -0.99 -9.41 23.59
C LEU A 361 0.33 -10.18 23.52
N ASN A 362 0.87 -10.32 22.32
CA ASN A 362 2.08 -11.11 22.09
C ASN A 362 3.31 -10.42 22.69
N LYS A 363 4.19 -11.21 23.32
CA LYS A 363 5.43 -10.72 23.95
C LYS A 363 5.18 -9.56 24.92
N PHE A 364 4.03 -9.55 25.58
CA PHE A 364 3.59 -8.48 26.49
C PHE A 364 4.66 -8.15 27.54
N TYR A 365 5.23 -9.18 28.18
CA TYR A 365 6.18 -8.99 29.29
C TYR A 365 7.54 -8.46 28.83
N THR A 366 7.87 -8.57 27.54
CA THR A 366 9.13 -8.08 26.95
C THR A 366 8.95 -6.84 26.07
N THR A 367 7.72 -6.35 25.90
CA THR A 367 7.40 -5.21 25.02
C THR A 367 6.79 -4.06 25.84
N PRO A 368 7.59 -3.09 26.34
CA PRO A 368 7.12 -2.10 27.33
C PRO A 368 5.91 -1.26 26.90
N LYS A 369 5.77 -0.94 25.60
CA LYS A 369 4.63 -0.16 25.10
C LYS A 369 3.28 -0.88 25.24
N MET A 370 3.27 -2.22 25.27
CA MET A 370 2.06 -3.02 25.46
C MET A 370 1.41 -2.79 26.83
N LYS A 371 2.19 -2.47 27.86
CA LYS A 371 1.65 -2.15 29.19
C LYS A 371 0.80 -0.89 29.22
N THR A 372 0.91 -0.05 28.18
CA THR A 372 0.25 1.26 28.13
C THR A 372 -1.09 1.26 27.41
N LEU A 373 -1.52 0.11 26.89
CA LEU A 373 -2.75 -0.02 26.12
C LEU A 373 -3.99 0.09 27.00
N SER A 374 -5.09 0.51 26.38
CA SER A 374 -6.43 0.37 26.92
C SER A 374 -7.28 -0.53 26.03
N ILE A 375 -8.31 -1.13 26.60
CA ILE A 375 -9.24 -2.03 25.92
C ILE A 375 -10.66 -1.61 26.26
N LYS A 376 -11.41 -1.21 25.24
CA LYS A 376 -12.80 -0.81 25.33
C LYS A 376 -13.70 -1.93 24.80
N PHE A 377 -14.34 -2.62 25.72
CA PHE A 377 -15.44 -3.54 25.46
C PHE A 377 -16.76 -2.78 25.39
N ALA A 378 -17.83 -3.46 24.96
CA ALA A 378 -19.16 -2.85 24.90
C ALA A 378 -19.75 -2.44 26.27
N ASP A 379 -19.32 -3.11 27.35
CA ASP A 379 -19.84 -2.96 28.72
C ASP A 379 -18.83 -2.34 29.70
N LYS A 380 -17.55 -2.24 29.34
CA LYS A 380 -16.49 -1.70 30.20
C LYS A 380 -15.24 -1.29 29.43
N GLU A 381 -14.38 -0.54 30.12
CA GLU A 381 -13.05 -0.18 29.65
C GLU A 381 -11.99 -0.65 30.66
N ILE A 382 -10.86 -1.14 30.16
CA ILE A 382 -9.72 -1.61 30.93
C ILE A 382 -8.50 -0.83 30.51
N VAL A 383 -7.81 -0.19 31.44
CA VAL A 383 -6.49 0.41 31.20
C VAL A 383 -5.44 -0.48 31.83
N LEU A 384 -4.56 -1.11 31.02
CA LEU A 384 -3.71 -2.21 31.50
C LEU A 384 -2.75 -1.81 32.63
N LYS A 385 -2.33 -0.54 32.66
CA LYS A 385 -1.47 -0.02 33.74
C LYS A 385 -2.11 -0.10 35.12
N ASP A 386 -3.44 0.00 35.18
CA ASP A 386 -4.17 0.02 36.45
C ASP A 386 -4.26 -1.38 37.07
N TYR A 387 -3.96 -2.42 36.28
CA TYR A 387 -4.02 -3.83 36.65
C TYR A 387 -2.63 -4.50 36.74
N ASP A 388 -1.56 -3.72 36.90
CA ASP A 388 -0.17 -4.22 36.88
C ASP A 388 0.07 -5.37 37.89
N LYS A 389 -0.53 -5.28 39.09
CA LYS A 389 -0.44 -6.34 40.10
C LYS A 389 -1.06 -7.65 39.59
N GLU A 390 -2.31 -7.62 39.15
CA GLU A 390 -3.04 -8.80 38.66
C GLU A 390 -2.33 -9.44 37.46
N ILE A 391 -1.88 -8.60 36.52
CA ILE A 391 -1.13 -9.02 35.33
C ILE A 391 0.23 -9.64 35.72
N SER A 392 0.95 -9.04 36.68
CA SER A 392 2.26 -9.55 37.11
C SER A 392 2.17 -10.93 37.79
N THR A 393 1.01 -11.24 38.39
CA THR A 393 0.72 -12.53 39.04
C THR A 393 -0.13 -13.47 38.18
N ALA A 394 -0.43 -13.11 36.93
CA ALA A 394 -1.28 -13.90 36.04
C ALA A 394 -0.73 -15.33 35.90
N ARG A 395 -1.61 -16.31 36.13
CA ARG A 395 -1.28 -17.74 36.11
C ARG A 395 -1.28 -18.27 34.67
N ASP A 396 -0.60 -19.40 34.47
CA ASP A 396 -0.60 -20.08 33.17
C ASP A 396 -2.02 -20.52 32.78
N VAL A 397 -2.39 -20.25 31.55
CA VAL A 397 -3.71 -20.55 31.01
C VAL A 397 -4.06 -22.04 31.07
N ASP A 398 -3.07 -22.93 30.92
CA ASP A 398 -3.31 -24.38 31.00
C ASP A 398 -3.68 -24.81 32.43
N VAL A 399 -3.12 -24.13 33.45
CA VAL A 399 -3.46 -24.37 34.86
C VAL A 399 -4.87 -23.89 35.16
N VAL A 400 -5.19 -22.64 34.77
CA VAL A 400 -6.53 -22.06 34.99
C VAL A 400 -7.61 -22.85 34.25
N ARG A 401 -7.33 -23.29 33.02
CA ARG A 401 -8.26 -24.14 32.26
C ARG A 401 -8.55 -25.45 33.00
N LYS A 402 -7.51 -26.14 33.47
CA LYS A 402 -7.69 -27.42 34.18
C LYS A 402 -8.52 -27.25 35.46
N GLU A 403 -8.25 -26.21 36.25
CA GLU A 403 -9.04 -25.90 37.45
C GLU A 403 -10.52 -25.66 37.11
N TYR A 404 -10.80 -24.94 36.02
CA TYR A 404 -12.17 -24.69 35.57
C TYR A 404 -12.85 -25.97 35.06
N GLU A 405 -12.15 -26.80 34.29
CA GLU A 405 -12.65 -28.10 33.84
C GLU A 405 -12.99 -29.02 35.02
N ASP A 406 -12.12 -29.07 36.02
CA ASP A 406 -12.32 -29.84 37.25
C ASP A 406 -13.52 -29.29 38.07
N GLN A 407 -13.69 -27.97 38.14
CA GLN A 407 -14.84 -27.32 38.79
C GLN A 407 -16.16 -27.66 38.09
N VAL A 408 -16.24 -27.48 36.76
CA VAL A 408 -17.45 -27.79 35.98
C VAL A 408 -17.78 -29.28 36.09
N TYR A 409 -16.78 -30.16 36.05
CA TYR A 409 -16.98 -31.59 36.23
C TYR A 409 -17.58 -31.91 37.61
N ASN A 410 -17.02 -31.34 38.68
CA ASN A 410 -17.51 -31.54 40.03
C ASN A 410 -18.91 -30.97 40.26
N ASP A 411 -19.23 -29.80 39.70
CA ASP A 411 -20.56 -29.19 39.81
C ASP A 411 -21.63 -30.06 39.14
N VAL A 412 -21.36 -30.55 37.92
CA VAL A 412 -22.27 -31.46 37.20
C VAL A 412 -22.40 -32.80 37.93
N PHE A 413 -21.30 -33.35 38.45
CA PHE A 413 -21.32 -34.64 39.15
C PHE A 413 -22.07 -34.55 40.50
N THR A 414 -21.95 -33.42 41.20
CA THR A 414 -22.66 -33.17 42.47
C THR A 414 -24.16 -32.97 42.24
N GLU A 415 -24.56 -32.33 41.14
CA GLU A 415 -25.97 -32.13 40.77
C GLU A 415 -26.66 -33.45 40.39
N VAL A 416 -25.97 -34.34 39.67
CA VAL A 416 -26.48 -35.70 39.33
C VAL A 416 -26.60 -36.58 40.58
N MET A 417 -25.66 -36.50 41.52
CA MET A 417 -25.73 -37.24 42.79
C MET A 417 -26.86 -36.76 43.72
N LEU A 418 -27.29 -35.50 43.59
CA LEU A 418 -28.44 -34.96 44.32
C LEU A 418 -29.79 -35.30 43.67
N SER A 419 -29.83 -35.66 42.38
CA SER A 419 -31.06 -36.13 41.72
C SER A 419 -31.33 -37.63 41.90
N ASP A 420 -30.32 -38.43 42.27
CA ASP A 420 -30.42 -39.90 42.42
C ASP A 420 -30.67 -40.38 43.86
N GLN A 421 -31.13 -39.52 44.78
CA GLN A 421 -31.63 -40.02 46.06
C GLN A 421 -32.97 -40.76 45.87
N PRO A 422 -33.08 -42.04 46.26
CA PRO A 422 -34.32 -42.79 46.12
C PRO A 422 -35.39 -42.22 47.06
N HIS A 423 -36.54 -41.89 46.47
CA HIS A 423 -37.76 -41.54 47.17
C HIS A 423 -38.08 -42.55 48.29
N ARG A 424 -37.85 -42.14 49.55
CA ARG A 424 -38.58 -42.71 50.69
C ARG A 424 -39.76 -41.81 51.01
N HIS A 425 -40.94 -42.37 50.83
CA HIS A 425 -42.22 -41.79 51.26
C HIS A 425 -42.18 -41.33 52.71
N ARG A 426 -42.47 -40.05 52.95
CA ARG A 426 -43.30 -39.63 54.08
C ARG A 426 -44.01 -38.31 53.74
N HIS A 427 -45.31 -38.41 53.50
CA HIS A 427 -46.21 -37.26 53.57
C HIS A 427 -46.31 -36.82 55.04
N GLU A 428 -46.03 -35.55 55.34
CA GLU A 428 -47.04 -34.59 55.83
C GLU A 428 -46.42 -33.22 56.14
N HIS A 429 -47.00 -32.21 55.49
CA HIS A 429 -47.08 -30.78 55.80
C HIS A 429 -46.09 -30.13 56.80
N SER A 430 -45.20 -29.28 56.28
CA SER A 430 -45.32 -27.84 56.56
C SER A 430 -44.75 -27.00 55.41
N ARG A 431 -45.58 -26.07 54.91
CA ARG A 431 -45.17 -24.98 54.02
C ARG A 431 -44.66 -23.86 54.90
N GLN A 432 -43.42 -23.41 54.67
CA GLN A 432 -42.99 -22.01 54.50
C GLN A 432 -41.53 -21.86 54.94
N HIS A 433 -40.64 -21.78 53.97
CA HIS A 433 -39.72 -20.66 53.73
C HIS A 433 -38.62 -21.14 52.78
N ILE A 434 -38.58 -20.52 51.60
CA ILE A 434 -37.43 -20.16 50.76
C ILE A 434 -37.98 -19.95 49.34
N ARG A 435 -38.44 -18.72 49.10
CA ARG A 435 -38.51 -18.14 47.76
C ARG A 435 -37.12 -17.57 47.46
N ASN A 436 -36.53 -18.04 46.38
CA ASN A 436 -35.47 -17.42 45.53
C ASN A 436 -34.29 -18.35 45.22
N ARG A 437 -34.54 -19.36 44.38
CA ARG A 437 -33.59 -19.80 43.34
C ARG A 437 -34.41 -20.21 42.11
N ARG A 438 -34.61 -19.28 41.17
CA ARG A 438 -34.98 -19.62 39.79
C ARG A 438 -33.67 -19.86 39.04
N MET A 439 -33.24 -21.12 39.00
CA MET A 439 -32.36 -21.62 37.96
C MET A 439 -33.23 -21.86 36.72
N VAL A 440 -32.97 -21.10 35.67
CA VAL A 440 -33.48 -21.42 34.33
C VAL A 440 -32.47 -22.36 33.72
N SER A 441 -32.84 -23.63 33.59
CA SER A 441 -32.09 -24.63 32.85
C SER A 441 -32.20 -24.33 31.36
N SER A 442 -31.11 -23.81 30.77
CA SER A 442 -30.87 -23.94 29.34
C SER A 442 -29.56 -24.70 29.14
N SER A 443 -29.70 -25.95 28.71
CA SER A 443 -28.65 -26.86 28.31
C SER A 443 -27.78 -26.26 27.20
N THR A 444 -26.58 -25.78 27.54
CA THR A 444 -25.46 -25.64 26.61
C THR A 444 -24.21 -26.11 27.34
N ARG A 445 -23.74 -27.33 27.02
CA ARG A 445 -22.51 -27.91 27.60
C ARG A 445 -21.33 -26.94 27.39
N PRO A 446 -20.69 -26.40 28.44
CA PRO A 446 -19.61 -25.43 28.27
C PRO A 446 -18.26 -26.02 27.83
N SER A 447 -18.06 -27.34 27.94
CA SER A 447 -16.72 -27.95 27.83
C SER A 447 -16.19 -28.15 26.41
N SER A 448 -17.03 -28.24 25.37
CA SER A 448 -16.52 -28.52 24.02
C SER A 448 -15.93 -27.28 23.33
N TRP A 449 -16.55 -26.12 23.51
CA TRP A 449 -16.14 -24.89 22.81
C TRP A 449 -14.90 -24.24 23.45
N ILE A 450 -14.70 -24.40 24.76
CA ILE A 450 -13.47 -24.02 25.46
C ILE A 450 -12.28 -24.81 24.89
N ASN A 451 -12.46 -26.11 24.67
CA ASN A 451 -11.43 -26.96 24.05
C ASN A 451 -11.15 -26.60 22.59
N ASP A 452 -12.16 -26.18 21.82
CA ASP A 452 -11.99 -25.71 20.43
C ASP A 452 -11.24 -24.36 20.36
N LEU A 453 -11.57 -23.41 21.25
CA LEU A 453 -10.91 -22.11 21.37
C LEU A 453 -9.42 -22.28 21.72
N PHE A 454 -9.12 -23.10 22.73
CA PHE A 454 -7.76 -23.34 23.20
C PHE A 454 -6.94 -24.24 22.26
N GLY A 455 -7.58 -25.22 21.62
CA GLY A 455 -6.96 -26.04 20.57
C GLY A 455 -6.55 -25.21 19.35
N TRP A 456 -7.36 -24.21 18.98
CA TRP A 456 -7.03 -23.28 17.90
C TRP A 456 -5.93 -22.29 18.29
N VAL A 457 -5.98 -21.66 19.47
CA VAL A 457 -4.93 -20.73 19.94
C VAL A 457 -3.56 -21.43 20.02
N LYS A 458 -3.53 -22.67 20.50
CA LYS A 458 -2.31 -23.49 20.54
C LYS A 458 -1.78 -23.84 19.15
N ASN A 459 -2.67 -24.11 18.18
CA ASN A 459 -2.31 -24.39 16.79
C ASN A 459 -1.89 -23.13 16.00
N SER A 460 -2.53 -21.99 16.24
CA SER A 460 -2.23 -20.70 15.61
C SER A 460 -0.87 -20.17 16.04
N ILE A 461 -0.45 -20.40 17.29
CA ILE A 461 0.86 -19.99 17.80
C ILE A 461 1.94 -21.06 17.52
N GLY A 462 1.57 -22.35 17.54
CA GLY A 462 2.46 -23.46 17.19
C GLY A 462 2.89 -23.49 15.71
N ARG A 463 2.01 -23.07 14.78
CA ARG A 463 2.35 -22.97 13.35
C ARG A 463 3.38 -21.89 13.02
N PHE A 464 3.61 -20.91 13.89
CA PHE A 464 4.69 -19.93 13.73
C PHE A 464 6.07 -20.41 14.22
N ARG A 465 6.15 -21.56 14.92
CA ARG A 465 7.44 -22.14 15.35
C ARG A 465 7.96 -23.27 14.46
N ILE A 466 7.14 -23.86 13.60
CA ILE A 466 7.55 -24.99 12.72
C ILE A 466 7.99 -24.52 11.32
N ALA A 467 7.86 -23.23 11.01
CA ALA A 467 8.38 -22.63 9.78
C ALA A 467 9.53 -21.66 10.09
N LEU A 468 10.70 -22.19 10.44
CA LEU A 468 11.96 -21.45 10.46
C LEU A 468 13.11 -22.42 10.13
N PRO A 469 13.63 -22.44 8.90
CA PRO A 469 15.05 -22.37 8.73
C PRO A 469 15.49 -20.93 9.00
N GLU A 470 16.49 -20.75 9.86
CA GLU A 470 17.20 -19.48 10.04
C GLU A 470 17.63 -18.92 8.67
N ILE A 471 16.93 -17.90 8.21
CA ILE A 471 17.41 -17.01 7.14
C ILE A 471 17.18 -15.59 7.64
N SER A 472 18.31 -14.89 7.74
CA SER A 472 18.48 -13.48 8.03
C SER A 472 17.39 -12.58 7.44
N ALA A 473 17.03 -11.57 8.23
CA ALA A 473 16.25 -10.38 7.88
C ALA A 473 16.30 -10.01 6.39
N ASN A 474 15.16 -10.13 5.69
CA ASN A 474 14.71 -9.21 4.65
C ASN A 474 13.36 -9.66 4.04
N TYR A 475 12.42 -8.70 3.97
CA TYR A 475 11.18 -8.66 3.18
C TYR A 475 10.09 -9.74 3.38
N SER A 476 8.94 -9.31 3.92
CA SER A 476 7.65 -9.39 3.21
C SER A 476 6.60 -8.47 3.85
N ASN A 477 6.22 -7.41 3.12
CA ASN A 477 5.03 -6.61 3.39
C ASN A 477 3.80 -7.36 2.87
N THR A 478 3.20 -8.24 3.66
CA THR A 478 1.80 -8.67 3.49
C THR A 478 1.33 -9.44 4.72
N ALA A 479 1.08 -8.73 5.83
CA ALA A 479 0.17 -9.18 6.89
C ALA A 479 -0.08 -8.01 7.85
N GLY A 480 -1.11 -7.23 7.55
CA GLY A 480 -1.58 -6.12 8.37
C GLY A 480 -2.72 -5.47 7.62
N THR A 481 -3.93 -5.61 8.14
CA THR A 481 -5.16 -5.02 7.60
C THR A 481 -5.09 -3.50 7.72
N SER A 482 -4.35 -2.85 6.81
CA SER A 482 -4.57 -1.46 6.44
C SER A 482 -5.86 -1.45 5.61
N GLN A 483 -6.88 -0.74 6.08
CA GLN A 483 -8.14 -0.52 5.35
C GLN A 483 -7.98 0.37 4.11
N PHE A 484 -6.76 0.68 3.68
CA PHE A 484 -6.51 1.49 2.48
C PHE A 484 -6.20 0.59 1.29
N SER A 485 -6.99 0.75 0.22
CA SER A 485 -6.73 0.18 -1.11
C SER A 485 -5.52 0.88 -1.75
N SER A 486 -4.32 0.59 -1.26
CA SER A 486 -3.05 1.15 -1.76
C SER A 486 -2.68 0.67 -3.17
N LYS A 487 -3.29 -0.42 -3.67
CA LYS A 487 -2.96 -1.02 -4.97
C LYS A 487 -3.26 -0.12 -6.17
N VAL A 488 -4.27 0.76 -6.08
CA VAL A 488 -4.64 1.67 -7.18
C VAL A 488 -3.80 2.96 -7.12
N CYS A 489 -3.41 3.41 -5.93
CA CYS A 489 -2.69 4.68 -5.75
C CYS A 489 -1.18 4.58 -5.96
N ILE A 490 -0.58 3.40 -5.69
CA ILE A 490 0.86 3.16 -5.88
C ILE A 490 1.25 3.15 -7.37
N SER A 491 0.39 2.63 -8.24
CA SER A 491 0.62 2.59 -9.70
C SER A 491 0.70 3.98 -10.34
N ASN A 492 -0.16 4.91 -9.90
CA ASN A 492 -0.23 6.27 -10.45
C ASN A 492 1.12 7.01 -10.32
N ASN A 493 1.78 6.96 -9.16
CA ASN A 493 2.87 7.89 -8.83
C ASN A 493 4.30 7.36 -8.96
N ILE A 494 4.49 6.05 -9.19
CA ILE A 494 5.80 5.51 -9.61
C ILE A 494 6.24 6.19 -10.91
N GLY A 495 5.32 6.39 -11.86
CA GLY A 495 5.60 7.09 -13.12
C GLY A 495 6.12 8.51 -12.91
N LEU A 496 5.50 9.30 -12.04
CA LEU A 496 5.86 10.71 -11.82
C LEU A 496 7.22 10.88 -11.13
N GLY A 497 7.51 10.05 -10.12
CA GLY A 497 8.83 10.01 -9.48
C GLY A 497 9.96 9.69 -10.48
N PHE A 498 9.72 8.72 -11.38
CA PHE A 498 10.63 8.40 -12.46
C PHE A 498 10.74 9.52 -13.52
N PHE A 499 9.65 10.21 -13.86
CA PHE A 499 9.67 11.34 -14.81
C PHE A 499 10.41 12.57 -14.28
N LEU A 500 10.26 12.89 -12.99
CA LEU A 500 10.99 13.99 -12.34
C LEU A 500 12.49 13.70 -12.27
N LEU A 501 12.87 12.45 -12.01
CA LEU A 501 14.27 11.99 -12.05
C LEU A 501 14.85 12.04 -13.48
N GLN A 502 14.07 11.62 -14.49
CA GLN A 502 14.48 11.62 -15.90
C GLN A 502 14.68 13.04 -16.45
N SER A 503 13.71 13.95 -16.22
CA SER A 503 13.82 15.35 -16.66
C SER A 503 14.98 16.10 -15.99
N PHE A 504 15.43 15.64 -14.81
CA PHE A 504 16.62 16.15 -14.14
C PHE A 504 17.92 15.61 -14.77
N LEU A 505 17.99 14.31 -15.07
CA LEU A 505 19.19 13.67 -15.61
C LEU A 505 19.48 14.08 -17.07
N ASP A 506 18.43 14.25 -17.89
CA ASP A 506 18.56 14.65 -19.31
C ASP A 506 19.19 16.05 -19.52
N LYS A 507 19.21 16.89 -18.48
CA LYS A 507 19.87 18.22 -18.51
C LYS A 507 21.39 18.17 -18.30
N LYS A 508 21.94 17.10 -17.69
CA LYS A 508 23.36 16.99 -17.33
C LYS A 508 24.09 15.87 -18.06
N TYR A 509 23.42 14.76 -18.37
CA TYR A 509 23.98 13.62 -19.10
C TYR A 509 22.86 12.92 -19.90
N PRO A 510 22.91 12.84 -21.24
CA PRO A 510 21.93 12.08 -22.00
C PRO A 510 22.12 10.58 -21.69
N LEU A 511 21.30 10.06 -20.77
CA LEU A 511 21.27 8.65 -20.43
C LEU A 511 20.41 7.88 -21.46
N PRO A 512 20.70 6.60 -21.72
CA PRO A 512 19.80 5.76 -22.50
C PRO A 512 18.41 5.71 -21.86
N LYS A 513 17.36 5.80 -22.70
CA LYS A 513 15.95 5.79 -22.29
C LYS A 513 15.68 4.66 -21.29
N PHE A 514 15.16 4.99 -20.12
CA PHE A 514 14.80 4.02 -19.10
C PHE A 514 13.47 3.31 -19.40
N CYS A 515 13.45 2.07 -18.93
CA CYS A 515 12.54 0.97 -19.16
C CYS A 515 11.07 1.21 -18.79
N SER A 516 10.14 0.61 -19.56
CA SER A 516 8.69 0.73 -19.39
C SER A 516 8.12 -0.10 -18.22
N ALA A 517 8.84 -1.07 -17.69
CA ALA A 517 8.37 -2.00 -16.65
C ALA A 517 8.59 -1.46 -15.22
N THR A 518 7.57 -1.52 -14.36
CA THR A 518 7.68 -1.23 -12.92
C THR A 518 8.57 -2.26 -12.22
N HIS A 519 9.12 -1.91 -11.05
CA HIS A 519 9.88 -2.86 -10.23
C HIS A 519 9.06 -4.11 -9.87
N GLU A 520 7.75 -3.97 -9.69
CA GLU A 520 6.83 -5.08 -9.39
C GLU A 520 6.58 -5.98 -10.61
N GLU A 521 6.46 -5.40 -11.81
CA GLU A 521 6.37 -6.16 -13.07
C GLU A 521 7.69 -6.88 -13.37
N VAL A 522 8.82 -6.18 -13.22
CA VAL A 522 10.15 -6.77 -13.38
C VAL A 522 10.34 -7.90 -12.38
N LEU A 523 9.94 -7.72 -11.13
CA LEU A 523 10.00 -8.76 -10.09
C LEU A 523 9.08 -9.94 -10.43
N ALA A 524 7.82 -9.69 -10.80
CA ALA A 524 6.85 -10.73 -11.12
C ALA A 524 7.26 -11.55 -12.36
N ASP A 525 7.68 -10.89 -13.43
CA ASP A 525 8.15 -11.53 -14.66
C ASP A 525 9.45 -12.29 -14.42
N THR A 526 10.41 -11.69 -13.70
CA THR A 526 11.68 -12.35 -13.35
C THR A 526 11.41 -13.59 -12.50
N LEU A 527 10.53 -13.51 -11.50
CA LEU A 527 10.17 -14.66 -10.66
C LEU A 527 9.47 -15.76 -11.45
N ASN A 528 8.55 -15.40 -12.36
CA ASN A 528 7.84 -16.36 -13.20
C ASN A 528 8.81 -17.09 -14.15
N ILE A 529 9.69 -16.34 -14.83
CA ILE A 529 10.74 -16.90 -15.69
C ILE A 529 11.69 -17.78 -14.88
N MET A 530 12.06 -17.37 -13.68
CA MET A 530 12.95 -18.15 -12.81
C MET A 530 12.32 -19.44 -12.29
N GLU A 531 11.02 -19.44 -11.99
CA GLU A 531 10.31 -20.66 -11.60
C GLU A 531 10.19 -21.65 -12.77
N GLU A 532 9.85 -21.17 -13.98
CA GLU A 532 9.83 -22.02 -15.17
C GLU A 532 11.23 -22.53 -15.56
N PHE A 533 12.26 -21.70 -15.41
CA PHE A 533 13.65 -22.12 -15.59
C PHE A 533 14.04 -23.22 -14.58
N LYS A 534 13.71 -23.07 -13.30
CA LYS A 534 13.98 -24.11 -12.26
C LYS A 534 13.27 -25.42 -12.60
N LYS A 535 12.01 -25.36 -13.05
CA LYS A 535 11.24 -26.55 -13.47
C LYS A 535 11.91 -27.21 -14.68
N THR A 536 12.27 -26.42 -15.69
CA THR A 536 12.93 -26.88 -16.92
C THR A 536 14.28 -27.52 -16.64
N LEU A 537 15.10 -26.91 -15.76
CA LEU A 537 16.39 -27.42 -15.34
C LEU A 537 16.25 -28.76 -14.59
N LYS A 538 15.34 -28.85 -13.60
CA LYS A 538 15.08 -30.09 -12.85
C LYS A 538 14.55 -31.22 -13.74
N LYS A 539 13.64 -30.90 -14.66
CA LYS A 539 13.10 -31.86 -15.64
C LYS A 539 14.21 -32.41 -16.53
N THR A 540 15.07 -31.53 -17.04
CA THR A 540 16.17 -31.90 -17.94
C THR A 540 17.25 -32.70 -17.21
N ALA A 541 17.55 -32.34 -15.97
CA ALA A 541 18.47 -33.07 -15.10
C ALA A 541 17.99 -34.50 -14.83
N LYS A 542 16.69 -34.67 -14.52
CA LYS A 542 16.06 -35.99 -14.34
C LYS A 542 16.10 -36.82 -15.62
N GLN A 543 15.84 -36.21 -16.78
CA GLN A 543 15.89 -36.89 -18.08
C GLN A 543 17.30 -37.31 -18.49
N SER A 544 18.31 -36.55 -18.06
CA SER A 544 19.71 -36.75 -18.45
C SER A 544 20.53 -37.51 -17.40
N GLY A 545 19.94 -37.85 -16.24
CA GLY A 545 20.65 -38.51 -15.14
C GLY A 545 21.66 -37.61 -14.41
N VAL A 546 21.54 -36.29 -14.53
CA VAL A 546 22.45 -35.30 -13.93
C VAL A 546 21.87 -34.80 -12.61
N SER A 547 22.71 -34.59 -11.59
CA SER A 547 22.31 -33.97 -10.32
C SER A 547 22.60 -32.47 -10.35
N VAL A 548 21.57 -31.64 -10.12
CA VAL A 548 21.73 -30.17 -10.04
C VAL A 548 22.23 -29.81 -8.64
N LYS A 549 23.55 -29.65 -8.47
CA LYS A 549 24.18 -29.16 -7.23
C LYS A 549 25.10 -27.98 -7.55
N GLY A 550 25.16 -27.00 -6.64
CA GLY A 550 26.08 -25.86 -6.72
C GLY A 550 25.72 -24.81 -7.78
N PHE A 551 24.48 -24.78 -8.26
CA PHE A 551 24.04 -23.84 -9.28
C PHE A 551 23.64 -22.50 -8.65
N ASP A 552 24.27 -21.40 -9.07
CA ASP A 552 24.02 -20.06 -8.52
C ASP A 552 22.79 -19.43 -9.16
N PHE A 553 21.63 -19.66 -8.55
CA PHE A 553 20.37 -19.07 -8.98
C PHE A 553 20.30 -17.56 -8.78
N PHE A 554 21.15 -16.97 -7.93
CA PHE A 554 21.14 -15.54 -7.66
C PHE A 554 21.82 -14.76 -8.79
N LYS A 555 22.93 -15.27 -9.32
CA LYS A 555 23.57 -14.75 -10.54
C LYS A 555 22.59 -14.78 -11.73
N VAL A 556 21.93 -15.92 -11.94
CA VAL A 556 20.93 -16.08 -13.02
C VAL A 556 19.75 -15.15 -12.85
N TYR A 557 19.23 -15.00 -11.62
CA TYR A 557 18.16 -14.07 -11.32
C TYR A 557 18.56 -12.64 -11.71
N SER A 558 19.75 -12.20 -11.34
CA SER A 558 20.24 -10.83 -11.61
C SER A 558 20.38 -10.57 -13.12
N ASP A 559 20.88 -11.55 -13.88
CA ASP A 559 21.01 -11.45 -15.34
C ASP A 559 19.64 -11.41 -16.04
N ILE A 560 18.69 -12.25 -15.60
CA ILE A 560 17.31 -12.24 -16.12
C ILE A 560 16.58 -10.97 -15.74
N GLU A 561 16.71 -10.50 -14.50
CA GLU A 561 16.15 -9.22 -14.07
C GLU A 561 16.67 -8.09 -14.95
N GLY A 562 17.97 -8.08 -15.26
CA GLY A 562 18.57 -7.13 -16.20
C GLY A 562 17.96 -7.21 -17.61
N HIS A 563 17.66 -8.41 -18.10
CA HIS A 563 16.99 -8.59 -19.39
C HIS A 563 15.51 -8.20 -19.37
N VAL A 564 14.76 -8.54 -18.32
CA VAL A 564 13.33 -8.18 -18.14
C VAL A 564 13.23 -6.68 -18.02
N ARG A 565 14.04 -6.07 -17.15
CA ARG A 565 14.11 -4.64 -16.96
C ARG A 565 14.33 -3.93 -18.29
N ASN A 566 15.27 -4.38 -19.12
CA ASN A 566 15.55 -3.76 -20.41
C ASN A 566 14.69 -4.24 -21.59
N GLU A 567 13.62 -5.01 -21.34
CA GLU A 567 12.73 -5.61 -22.35
C GLU A 567 13.47 -6.46 -23.41
N ARG A 568 14.60 -7.07 -23.04
CA ARG A 568 15.45 -7.91 -23.91
C ARG A 568 15.06 -9.38 -23.82
N TYR A 569 13.77 -9.69 -23.91
CA TYR A 569 13.24 -11.06 -23.78
C TYR A 569 13.86 -12.02 -24.80
N SER A 570 14.15 -11.55 -26.02
CA SER A 570 14.80 -12.34 -27.07
C SER A 570 16.23 -12.79 -26.73
N LYS A 571 16.90 -12.17 -25.75
CA LYS A 571 18.25 -12.55 -25.30
C LYS A 571 18.26 -13.52 -24.12
N MET A 572 17.13 -13.71 -23.45
CA MET A 572 17.03 -14.57 -22.27
C MET A 572 17.31 -16.06 -22.54
N PRO A 573 16.82 -16.67 -23.65
CA PRO A 573 17.12 -18.07 -23.96
C PRO A 573 18.63 -18.34 -24.03
N SER A 574 19.37 -17.47 -24.72
CA SER A 574 20.82 -17.59 -24.84
C SER A 574 21.53 -17.39 -23.50
N THR A 575 21.09 -16.44 -22.68
CA THR A 575 21.68 -16.18 -21.36
C THR A 575 21.49 -17.37 -20.42
N LEU A 576 20.29 -17.92 -20.33
CA LEU A 576 20.00 -19.10 -19.50
C LEU A 576 20.75 -20.33 -19.97
N TYR A 577 20.90 -20.51 -21.29
CA TYR A 577 21.70 -21.59 -21.85
C TYR A 577 23.18 -21.45 -21.46
N SER A 578 23.78 -20.27 -21.65
CA SER A 578 25.19 -20.03 -21.34
C SER A 578 25.53 -20.24 -19.86
N VAL A 579 24.65 -19.86 -18.92
CA VAL A 579 24.92 -20.09 -17.49
C VAL A 579 24.85 -21.59 -17.14
N VAL A 580 23.98 -22.35 -17.80
CA VAL A 580 23.91 -23.80 -17.60
C VAL A 580 25.06 -24.53 -18.28
N GLU A 581 25.53 -24.04 -19.43
CA GLU A 581 26.75 -24.50 -20.10
C GLU A 581 28.00 -24.26 -19.24
N GLU A 582 28.11 -23.10 -18.60
CA GLU A 582 29.19 -22.77 -17.65
C GLU A 582 29.19 -23.72 -16.43
N ALA A 583 28.01 -24.06 -15.92
CA ALA A 583 27.86 -24.94 -14.77
C ALA A 583 28.03 -26.44 -15.08
N TYR A 584 27.75 -26.87 -16.31
CA TYR A 584 27.79 -28.28 -16.73
C TYR A 584 28.52 -28.51 -18.07
N PRO A 585 29.75 -28.00 -18.26
CA PRO A 585 30.42 -27.92 -19.57
C PRO A 585 30.76 -29.29 -20.18
N LYS A 586 30.79 -30.35 -19.36
CA LYS A 586 31.17 -31.72 -19.78
C LYS A 586 29.97 -32.64 -20.05
N ASN A 587 28.73 -32.13 -19.94
CA ASN A 587 27.52 -32.95 -20.09
C ASN A 587 26.76 -32.59 -21.38
N GLU A 588 27.34 -32.90 -22.54
CA GLU A 588 26.78 -32.56 -23.87
C GLU A 588 25.34 -33.05 -24.07
N LYS A 589 25.02 -34.27 -23.59
CA LYS A 589 23.65 -34.82 -23.66
C LYS A 589 22.66 -33.97 -22.87
N PHE A 590 23.06 -33.48 -21.69
CA PHE A 590 22.23 -32.61 -20.86
C PHE A 590 22.06 -31.23 -21.50
N LEU A 591 23.14 -30.62 -22.01
CA LEU A 591 23.10 -29.31 -22.66
C LEU A 591 22.25 -29.32 -23.95
N SER A 592 22.35 -30.38 -24.75
CA SER A 592 21.54 -30.54 -25.96
C SER A 592 20.03 -30.64 -25.66
N ILE A 593 19.65 -31.46 -24.68
CA ILE A 593 18.24 -31.58 -24.24
C ILE A 593 17.77 -30.26 -23.60
N PHE A 594 18.66 -29.58 -22.87
CA PHE A 594 18.34 -28.33 -22.20
C PHE A 594 18.06 -27.20 -23.18
N LYS A 595 18.87 -27.08 -24.24
CA LYS A 595 18.67 -26.10 -25.31
C LYS A 595 17.27 -26.19 -25.91
N GLY A 596 16.85 -27.40 -26.32
CA GLY A 596 15.52 -27.62 -26.89
C GLY A 596 14.37 -27.41 -25.90
N ASN A 597 14.61 -27.60 -24.59
CA ASN A 597 13.58 -27.34 -23.57
C ASN A 597 13.45 -25.84 -23.23
N ILE A 598 14.55 -25.08 -23.26
CA ILE A 598 14.51 -23.62 -23.10
C ILE A 598 13.79 -22.95 -24.27
N GLU A 599 14.08 -23.37 -25.51
CA GLU A 599 13.42 -22.80 -26.70
C GLU A 599 11.89 -22.99 -26.61
N LYS A 600 11.44 -24.19 -26.23
CA LYS A 600 10.01 -24.48 -25.96
C LYS A 600 9.41 -23.64 -24.85
N MET A 601 10.15 -23.41 -23.75
CA MET A 601 9.69 -22.58 -22.63
C MET A 601 9.29 -21.16 -23.09
N PHE A 602 10.04 -20.58 -24.01
CA PHE A 602 9.77 -19.23 -24.53
C PHE A 602 8.77 -19.22 -25.70
N ASP A 603 8.71 -20.28 -26.51
CA ASP A 603 7.67 -20.44 -27.55
C ASP A 603 6.27 -20.58 -26.94
N GLU A 604 6.13 -21.31 -25.83
CA GLU A 604 4.86 -21.49 -25.11
C GLU A 604 4.40 -20.19 -24.42
N GLN A 605 5.33 -19.33 -23.96
CA GLN A 605 5.00 -18.03 -23.36
C GLN A 605 4.53 -16.98 -24.38
N GLN A 606 4.97 -17.03 -25.65
CA GLN A 606 4.45 -16.15 -26.71
C GLN A 606 2.96 -16.42 -27.04
N ILE A 607 2.48 -17.65 -26.79
CA ILE A 607 1.07 -18.04 -26.99
C ILE A 607 0.16 -17.55 -25.85
N VAL A 608 0.72 -17.34 -24.64
CA VAL A 608 -0.03 -16.83 -23.48
C VAL A 608 -0.17 -15.31 -23.52
N ASN A 609 0.86 -14.58 -24.01
CA ASN A 609 0.81 -13.12 -24.13
C ASN A 609 0.02 -12.59 -25.34
N SER A 610 -0.42 -13.46 -26.26
CA SER A 610 -1.22 -13.08 -27.45
C SER A 610 -2.73 -13.29 -27.30
N LYS A 611 -3.21 -13.79 -26.15
CA LYS A 611 -4.64 -14.08 -25.88
C LYS A 611 -5.37 -13.08 -24.96
N SER A 612 -4.79 -11.92 -24.66
CA SER A 612 -5.51 -10.84 -23.99
C SER A 612 -6.37 -10.05 -24.98
N GLN A 613 -7.50 -10.62 -25.41
CA GLN A 613 -8.59 -9.91 -26.08
C GLN A 613 -9.64 -9.40 -25.05
N PRO A 614 -10.50 -8.45 -25.44
CA PRO A 614 -10.87 -7.26 -24.67
C PRO A 614 -12.01 -7.55 -23.69
N HIS A 615 -11.93 -6.98 -22.49
CA HIS A 615 -13.08 -6.97 -21.59
C HIS A 615 -14.07 -5.87 -21.99
N ASP A 616 -15.28 -6.32 -22.34
CA ASP A 616 -16.47 -5.52 -22.58
C ASP A 616 -16.72 -4.51 -21.46
N ILE A 617 -17.02 -3.29 -21.89
CA ILE A 617 -17.54 -2.19 -21.09
C ILE A 617 -18.95 -2.57 -20.64
N VAL A 618 -19.12 -2.86 -19.35
CA VAL A 618 -20.44 -2.86 -18.71
C VAL A 618 -20.47 -1.75 -17.66
N ASP A 619 -21.41 -0.83 -17.87
CA ASP A 619 -21.76 0.34 -17.05
C ASP A 619 -21.50 0.18 -15.55
N ASN A 620 -20.50 0.89 -15.02
CA ASN A 620 -20.33 1.10 -13.60
C ASN A 620 -20.75 2.54 -13.22
N LYS A 621 -22.04 2.72 -12.91
CA LYS A 621 -22.46 3.73 -11.94
C LYS A 621 -21.84 3.39 -10.57
N PRO A 622 -21.40 4.38 -9.78
CA PRO A 622 -20.82 4.14 -8.47
C PRO A 622 -21.87 3.50 -7.54
N ARG A 623 -21.66 2.25 -7.14
CA ARG A 623 -22.40 1.61 -6.05
C ARG A 623 -21.77 2.06 -4.73
N SER A 624 -22.60 2.56 -3.81
CA SER A 624 -22.19 2.89 -2.45
C SER A 624 -21.86 1.61 -1.67
N TYR A 625 -20.61 1.43 -1.27
CA TYR A 625 -20.19 0.28 -0.47
C TYR A 625 -20.33 0.55 1.03
N LEU A 626 -21.57 0.63 1.48
CA LEU A 626 -22.00 0.40 2.87
C LEU A 626 -23.17 -0.61 2.81
N ASN A 627 -22.87 -1.88 2.51
CA ASN A 627 -23.64 -3.07 2.90
C ASN A 627 -23.00 -4.36 2.33
N ASN A 628 -23.04 -5.42 3.14
CA ASN A 628 -22.24 -6.65 3.12
C ASN A 628 -22.58 -7.69 2.02
N THR A 629 -21.73 -8.74 1.98
CA THR A 629 -21.92 -10.15 1.55
C THR A 629 -21.31 -10.60 0.22
N THR A 630 -20.37 -11.55 0.31
CA THR A 630 -20.24 -12.64 -0.66
C THR A 630 -20.75 -13.91 0.01
N VAL A 631 -21.88 -14.39 -0.48
CA VAL A 631 -22.39 -15.74 -0.22
C VAL A 631 -21.60 -16.69 -1.11
N ASP A 632 -20.96 -17.68 -0.49
CA ASP A 632 -20.37 -18.80 -1.21
C ASP A 632 -21.51 -19.71 -1.69
N LYS A 633 -21.72 -19.80 -3.01
CA LYS A 633 -22.74 -20.66 -3.63
C LYS A 633 -22.03 -21.74 -4.44
N GLN A 634 -21.61 -22.80 -3.77
CA GLN A 634 -21.50 -24.14 -4.38
C GLN A 634 -21.71 -25.19 -3.31
N LEU A 635 -22.97 -25.65 -3.18
CA LEU A 635 -23.36 -27.04 -2.89
C LEU A 635 -24.89 -27.12 -2.86
N GLN A 636 -25.45 -27.71 -3.93
CA GLN A 636 -26.74 -28.42 -4.06
C GLN A 636 -27.45 -28.11 -5.39
N GLY A 637 -27.00 -28.77 -6.46
CA GLY A 637 -27.97 -29.59 -7.22
C GLY A 637 -28.26 -30.81 -6.35
N SER A 638 -29.47 -31.30 -6.19
CA SER A 638 -30.48 -31.58 -7.19
C SER A 638 -31.71 -32.05 -6.44
N TYR A 639 -32.91 -31.52 -6.71
CA TYR A 639 -34.14 -32.32 -6.73
C TYR A 639 -35.20 -31.58 -7.56
N TYR A 640 -35.85 -32.37 -8.40
CA TYR A 640 -36.80 -32.03 -9.44
C TYR A 640 -38.14 -31.47 -8.92
N ALA A 641 -38.63 -30.45 -9.63
CA ALA A 641 -39.92 -30.38 -10.31
C ALA A 641 -41.26 -30.10 -9.58
N ILE A 642 -42.07 -29.38 -10.38
CA ILE A 642 -43.54 -29.36 -10.56
C ILE A 642 -44.29 -28.12 -10.02
N SER A 643 -44.67 -27.26 -10.99
CA SER A 643 -45.97 -26.60 -11.30
C SER A 643 -46.87 -26.12 -10.16
N PHE A 644 -47.51 -24.94 -10.19
CA PHE A 644 -48.13 -24.19 -11.30
C PHE A 644 -47.76 -22.70 -11.31
#